data_AF-A0A369SIZ4-F1
#
_entry.id   AF-A0A369SIZ4-F1
#
_cell.length_a   1.000
_cell.length_b   1.000
_cell.length_c   1.000
_cell.angle_alpha   90.00
_cell.angle_beta   90.00
_cell.angle_gamma   90.00
#
_symmetry.space_group_name_H-M   'P 1'
#
loop_
_entity.id
_entity.type
_entity.pdbx_description
1 polymer ?
#
loop_
_entity_poly.entity_id
_entity_poly.type
_entity_poly.pdbx_seq_one_letter_code
_entity_poly.pdbx_strand_id
1 'polypeptide(L)'
;MSLVAKAGNLPNDTKIKLRSEACQLMIYSLMKLPIDISVAKETLQVALRNETRSREMLDLAAELYLKYKSKTSCGLNNPKDGVSYYLEFLSEAMLIYCSICENALAMRQFDQAFDYFAKAENIKKDLPCLGKKLVAISYNFGVDMFDSQNYKQSVKWLQKSRYLAKYLYDLEGSKKARILRLLANAYIHWDIEEYYEMAWNAVEDANNVCYTSRSFPTFILHSHPFGFYLKLKLSFQRNHANIKEIHSTVELAFNLPDMTINMGLSFLELVKSHDNLYTVANAILRMLCIRFDSSMKVIMVKIALLERLINGGELHEAKQLVEGLVEEQNKKNKITSQMLKKLKFLLQNQAYQFYQVGKFSEATEWYNFCLHLAKESEMELILSLLINLSCCHIMRKEFNEAQKAVDKGKNIQPSCPFMYYLEAKIGLMANDSKKVMNALSDLVNLEVNKKEDKFGLVCVILQISMKQNSLDVVGKALHYLTASNSLDYQNLIVFLKFYIMLLLKANWRIRDCCENIIYCFDEAHKIMLNSLSSQKVNLSNDAVWFMKAAWNMALKNRKLATVEQLNRYFVLSYQFSTFCPETKVIVSHQMICLIMDAATKLRFVNESLHNNIEERRMLVSITEIGTKFFQNRRILTKLNDDFDKSMKNLTILMLLYEIEAFAKLDDLENLMKPLDTLLDLSLDVPVLSHIAAIMRTFDLSEKYVIPQLKILDCIYRLCLPNENDNDKFKSLCILQRSILTSLIDKNFTDINISDLLWSKLKQFLDVVIKRRKHFAEKELIWFIIKCWNKGWERFAAMKYRDGEKWCSVSIKVLNLLPKCNYILKGKIMKYYPDIVSKIE
;
A
#
# COMPACT_ATOMS: atom_id res chain seq x y z
N MET A 1 -81.50 -35.62 -9.10
CA MET A 1 -80.89 -35.07 -7.85
C MET A 1 -80.67 -36.14 -6.77
N SER A 2 -81.68 -36.93 -6.35
CA SER A 2 -81.48 -37.95 -5.31
C SER A 2 -80.48 -39.06 -5.67
N LEU A 3 -80.37 -39.42 -6.96
CA LEU A 3 -79.38 -40.39 -7.46
C LEU A 3 -77.93 -39.87 -7.39
N VAL A 4 -77.71 -38.57 -7.62
CA VAL A 4 -76.37 -37.94 -7.56
C VAL A 4 -75.92 -37.75 -6.09
N ALA A 5 -76.87 -37.53 -5.18
CA ALA A 5 -76.59 -37.47 -3.74
C ALA A 5 -76.20 -38.83 -3.12
N LYS A 6 -76.62 -39.95 -3.74
CA LYS A 6 -76.29 -41.32 -3.29
C LYS A 6 -74.96 -41.87 -3.84
N ALA A 7 -74.28 -41.15 -4.74
CA ALA A 7 -73.02 -41.59 -5.32
C ALA A 7 -71.80 -41.15 -4.46
N GLY A 8 -71.60 -41.81 -3.31
CA GLY A 8 -70.54 -41.48 -2.36
C GLY A 8 -69.10 -41.61 -2.91
N ASN A 9 -68.86 -42.50 -3.87
CA ASN A 9 -67.50 -42.93 -4.27
C ASN A 9 -66.90 -42.24 -5.52
N LEU A 10 -67.58 -41.25 -6.10
CA LEU A 10 -67.04 -40.53 -7.27
C LEU A 10 -66.06 -39.40 -6.86
N PRO A 11 -64.99 -39.16 -7.66
CA PRO A 11 -64.14 -37.98 -7.52
C PRO A 11 -64.95 -36.68 -7.56
N ASN A 12 -64.46 -35.64 -6.88
CA ASN A 12 -65.20 -34.39 -6.71
C ASN A 12 -65.53 -33.74 -8.07
N ASP A 13 -64.59 -33.76 -9.02
CA ASP A 13 -64.79 -33.23 -10.38
C ASP A 13 -65.89 -33.96 -11.16
N THR A 14 -66.04 -35.26 -10.97
CA THR A 14 -67.09 -36.06 -11.62
C THR A 14 -68.45 -35.84 -10.97
N LYS A 15 -68.50 -35.68 -9.64
CA LYS A 15 -69.73 -35.28 -8.93
C LYS A 15 -70.19 -33.89 -9.37
N ILE A 16 -69.24 -32.98 -9.55
CA ILE A 16 -69.46 -31.62 -10.01
C ILE A 16 -70.02 -31.61 -11.45
N LYS A 17 -69.44 -32.39 -12.38
CA LYS A 17 -69.96 -32.56 -13.75
C LYS A 17 -71.36 -33.17 -13.80
N LEU A 18 -71.60 -34.26 -13.05
CA LEU A 18 -72.91 -34.91 -13.00
C LEU A 18 -74.00 -34.02 -12.40
N ARG A 19 -73.66 -33.21 -11.38
CA ARG A 19 -74.57 -32.18 -10.86
C ARG A 19 -74.87 -31.14 -11.92
N SER A 20 -73.88 -30.73 -12.70
CA SER A 20 -74.05 -29.78 -13.81
C SER A 20 -75.00 -30.29 -14.89
N GLU A 21 -74.77 -31.48 -15.42
CA GLU A 21 -75.63 -32.11 -16.44
C GLU A 21 -77.05 -32.36 -15.91
N ALA A 22 -77.19 -32.81 -14.66
CA ALA A 22 -78.50 -33.02 -14.04
C ALA A 22 -79.29 -31.71 -13.90
N CYS A 23 -78.62 -30.60 -13.61
CA CYS A 23 -79.26 -29.30 -13.52
C CYS A 23 -79.57 -28.72 -14.92
N GLN A 24 -78.73 -28.94 -15.93
CA GLN A 24 -79.04 -28.60 -17.34
C GLN A 24 -80.28 -29.34 -17.84
N LEU A 25 -80.39 -30.65 -17.58
CA LEU A 25 -81.55 -31.46 -17.94
C LEU A 25 -82.82 -31.03 -17.19
N MET A 26 -82.69 -30.63 -15.93
CA MET A 26 -83.80 -30.08 -15.14
C MET A 26 -84.30 -28.76 -15.74
N ILE A 27 -83.40 -27.84 -16.08
CA ILE A 27 -83.74 -26.57 -16.74
C ILE A 27 -84.41 -26.82 -18.10
N TYR A 28 -83.87 -27.74 -18.91
CA TYR A 28 -84.39 -28.07 -20.24
C TYR A 28 -85.78 -28.72 -20.19
N SER A 29 -86.03 -29.58 -19.19
CA SER A 29 -87.36 -30.18 -18.99
C SER A 29 -88.39 -29.16 -18.51
N LEU A 30 -87.99 -28.25 -17.61
CA LEU A 30 -88.84 -27.15 -17.16
C LEU A 30 -89.18 -26.19 -18.30
N MET A 31 -88.26 -25.94 -19.24
CA MET A 31 -88.56 -25.15 -20.44
C MET A 31 -89.72 -25.71 -21.28
N LYS A 32 -90.11 -26.98 -21.15
CA LYS A 32 -91.21 -27.57 -21.92
C LYS A 32 -92.58 -27.54 -21.21
N LEU A 33 -92.62 -27.15 -19.93
CA LEU A 33 -93.84 -27.18 -19.10
C LEU A 33 -94.48 -25.77 -18.96
N PRO A 34 -95.77 -25.67 -18.59
CA PRO A 34 -96.35 -24.43 -18.06
C PRO A 34 -95.86 -24.26 -16.61
N ILE A 35 -95.10 -23.22 -16.34
CA ILE A 35 -94.30 -23.10 -15.12
C ILE A 35 -94.96 -22.07 -14.17
N ASP A 36 -94.78 -22.25 -12.85
CA ASP A 36 -95.03 -21.28 -11.76
C ASP A 36 -93.74 -20.51 -11.34
N ILE A 37 -93.85 -19.22 -10.99
CA ILE A 37 -92.73 -18.30 -10.69
C ILE A 37 -91.86 -18.84 -9.54
N SER A 38 -92.47 -19.52 -8.57
CA SER A 38 -91.78 -20.17 -7.44
C SER A 38 -90.77 -21.23 -7.93
N VAL A 39 -91.18 -22.09 -8.87
CA VAL A 39 -90.36 -23.15 -9.46
C VAL A 39 -89.29 -22.56 -10.38
N ALA A 40 -89.63 -21.54 -11.16
CA ALA A 40 -88.66 -20.85 -12.01
C ALA A 40 -87.53 -20.23 -11.19
N LYS A 41 -87.88 -19.53 -10.10
CA LYS A 41 -86.96 -18.96 -9.11
C LYS A 41 -86.03 -20.04 -8.52
N GLU A 42 -86.57 -21.11 -7.93
CA GLU A 42 -85.74 -22.19 -7.37
C GLU A 42 -84.76 -22.78 -8.39
N THR A 43 -85.18 -22.89 -9.65
CA THR A 43 -84.35 -23.39 -10.74
C THR A 43 -83.20 -22.42 -11.07
N LEU A 44 -83.45 -21.11 -11.08
CA LEU A 44 -82.42 -20.09 -11.22
C LEU A 44 -81.44 -20.09 -10.03
N GLN A 45 -81.93 -20.28 -8.80
CA GLN A 45 -81.07 -20.43 -7.62
C GLN A 45 -80.17 -21.67 -7.71
N VAL A 46 -80.70 -22.80 -8.19
CA VAL A 46 -79.90 -24.03 -8.39
C VAL A 46 -78.81 -23.78 -9.44
N ALA A 47 -79.08 -23.02 -10.49
CA ALA A 47 -78.08 -22.63 -11.47
C ALA A 47 -76.96 -21.74 -10.89
N LEU A 48 -77.33 -20.77 -10.05
CA LEU A 48 -76.37 -19.88 -9.39
C LEU A 48 -75.51 -20.59 -8.33
N ARG A 49 -76.08 -21.59 -7.63
CA ARG A 49 -75.40 -22.37 -6.58
C ARG A 49 -74.51 -23.48 -7.12
N ASN A 50 -74.59 -23.80 -8.41
CA ASN A 50 -73.75 -24.82 -9.01
C ASN A 50 -72.30 -24.31 -9.17
N GLU A 51 -71.34 -25.04 -8.62
CA GLU A 51 -69.91 -24.71 -8.63
C GLU A 51 -69.31 -24.62 -10.05
N THR A 52 -69.86 -25.35 -11.02
CA THR A 52 -69.34 -25.32 -12.41
C THR A 52 -69.78 -24.11 -13.22
N ARG A 53 -70.95 -23.52 -12.90
CA ARG A 53 -71.60 -22.44 -13.67
C ARG A 53 -71.38 -22.58 -15.18
N SER A 54 -71.61 -23.77 -15.76
CA SER A 54 -71.26 -24.00 -17.16
C SER A 54 -72.06 -23.05 -18.08
N ARG A 55 -71.42 -22.56 -19.14
CA ARG A 55 -72.02 -21.57 -20.06
C ARG A 55 -73.40 -22.01 -20.56
N GLU A 56 -73.49 -23.24 -21.07
CA GLU A 56 -74.73 -23.84 -21.55
C GLU A 56 -75.84 -23.82 -20.49
N MET A 57 -75.50 -24.11 -19.23
CA MET A 57 -76.46 -24.11 -18.14
C MET A 57 -77.00 -22.71 -17.84
N LEU A 58 -76.13 -21.70 -17.86
CA LEU A 58 -76.54 -20.32 -17.62
C LEU A 58 -77.33 -19.75 -18.81
N ASP A 59 -76.96 -20.09 -20.04
CA ASP A 59 -77.71 -19.71 -21.25
C ASP A 59 -79.13 -20.31 -21.21
N LEU A 60 -79.25 -21.60 -20.88
CA LEU A 60 -80.53 -22.28 -20.64
C LEU A 60 -81.35 -21.60 -19.52
N ALA A 61 -80.69 -21.17 -18.43
CA ALA A 61 -81.36 -20.45 -17.35
C ALA A 61 -81.80 -19.03 -17.75
N ALA A 62 -81.05 -18.36 -18.63
CA ALA A 62 -81.43 -17.08 -19.22
C ALA A 62 -82.60 -17.22 -20.23
N GLU A 63 -82.67 -18.31 -20.98
CA GLU A 63 -83.82 -18.64 -21.84
C GLU A 63 -85.09 -18.90 -21.03
N LEU A 64 -84.98 -19.63 -19.90
CA LEU A 64 -86.07 -19.76 -18.94
C LEU A 64 -86.60 -18.40 -18.48
N TYR A 65 -85.71 -17.46 -18.17
CA TYR A 65 -86.09 -16.10 -17.82
C TYR A 65 -86.85 -15.38 -18.95
N LEU A 66 -86.33 -15.39 -20.18
CA LEU A 66 -86.96 -14.73 -21.32
C LEU A 66 -88.36 -15.27 -21.61
N LYS A 67 -88.53 -16.59 -21.56
CA LYS A 67 -89.83 -17.28 -21.75
C LYS A 67 -90.87 -16.87 -20.70
N TYR A 68 -90.43 -16.49 -19.51
CA TYR A 68 -91.30 -16.04 -18.44
C TYR A 68 -91.63 -14.56 -18.49
N LYS A 69 -90.65 -13.72 -18.86
CA LYS A 69 -90.85 -12.28 -19.06
C LYS A 69 -91.92 -12.02 -20.14
N SER A 70 -91.94 -12.82 -21.21
CA SER A 70 -92.95 -12.73 -22.27
C SER A 70 -94.36 -13.17 -21.82
N LYS A 71 -94.48 -13.97 -20.75
CA LYS A 71 -95.78 -14.38 -20.19
C LYS A 71 -96.33 -13.37 -19.19
N THR A 72 -95.48 -12.74 -18.38
CA THR A 72 -95.88 -11.76 -17.36
C THR A 72 -96.24 -10.37 -17.93
N SER A 73 -95.78 -10.06 -19.14
CA SER A 73 -96.26 -8.88 -19.91
C SER A 73 -97.71 -9.02 -20.38
N CYS A 74 -98.27 -10.23 -20.37
CA CYS A 74 -99.68 -10.53 -20.56
C CYS A 74 -100.39 -10.79 -19.22
N GLY A 75 -100.55 -9.74 -18.39
CA GLY A 75 -101.48 -9.71 -17.24
C GLY A 75 -101.16 -10.63 -16.05
N LEU A 76 -100.65 -10.05 -14.95
CA LEU A 76 -100.57 -10.73 -13.65
C LEU A 76 -101.92 -10.67 -12.92
N ASN A 77 -102.67 -11.77 -12.91
CA ASN A 77 -103.86 -11.97 -12.07
C ASN A 77 -103.47 -12.42 -10.65
N ASN A 78 -102.85 -11.54 -9.83
CA ASN A 78 -103.06 -11.45 -8.37
C ASN A 78 -102.04 -10.50 -7.68
N PRO A 79 -102.46 -9.57 -6.79
CA PRO A 79 -101.70 -8.32 -6.60
C PRO A 79 -100.76 -8.22 -5.37
N LYS A 80 -100.63 -9.23 -4.48
CA LYS A 80 -99.84 -9.05 -3.23
C LYS A 80 -98.71 -10.06 -2.98
N ASP A 81 -98.92 -11.36 -3.20
CA ASP A 81 -97.84 -12.36 -3.02
C ASP A 81 -96.98 -12.53 -4.29
N GLY A 82 -97.57 -12.41 -5.48
CA GLY A 82 -96.86 -12.56 -6.76
C GLY A 82 -95.80 -11.48 -7.02
N VAL A 83 -95.97 -10.29 -6.43
CA VAL A 83 -95.01 -9.18 -6.58
C VAL A 83 -93.70 -9.49 -5.87
N SER A 84 -93.72 -9.96 -4.62
CA SER A 84 -92.48 -10.30 -3.88
C SER A 84 -91.66 -11.39 -4.59
N TYR A 85 -92.33 -12.48 -5.01
CA TYR A 85 -91.70 -13.57 -5.75
C TYR A 85 -91.17 -13.14 -7.12
N TYR A 86 -91.86 -12.23 -7.80
CA TYR A 86 -91.40 -11.67 -9.07
C TYR A 86 -90.17 -10.77 -8.90
N LEU A 87 -90.10 -9.93 -7.86
CA LEU A 87 -88.92 -9.10 -7.59
C LEU A 87 -87.70 -9.96 -7.21
N GLU A 88 -87.89 -11.03 -6.45
CA GLU A 88 -86.83 -11.99 -6.12
C GLU A 88 -86.36 -12.78 -7.36
N PHE A 89 -87.30 -13.22 -8.21
CA PHE A 89 -87.02 -13.84 -9.50
C PHE A 89 -86.20 -12.92 -10.43
N LEU A 90 -86.56 -11.62 -10.50
CA LEU A 90 -85.77 -10.62 -11.24
C LEU A 90 -84.37 -10.45 -10.67
N SER A 91 -84.22 -10.48 -9.35
CA SER A 91 -82.89 -10.44 -8.69
C SER A 91 -82.02 -11.64 -9.06
N GLU A 92 -82.58 -12.83 -9.15
CA GLU A 92 -81.86 -14.05 -9.53
C GLU A 92 -81.52 -14.08 -11.02
N ALA A 93 -82.45 -13.67 -11.88
CA ALA A 93 -82.20 -13.53 -13.31
C ALA A 93 -81.07 -12.53 -13.61
N MET A 94 -81.00 -11.42 -12.87
CA MET A 94 -79.90 -10.47 -12.98
C MET A 94 -78.55 -11.10 -12.60
N LEU A 95 -78.49 -11.88 -11.51
CA LEU A 95 -77.28 -12.57 -11.10
C LEU A 95 -76.83 -13.63 -12.12
N ILE A 96 -77.78 -14.28 -12.80
CA ILE A 96 -77.47 -15.23 -13.89
C ILE A 96 -76.83 -14.50 -15.06
N TYR A 97 -77.43 -13.40 -15.53
CA TYR A 97 -76.80 -12.61 -16.60
C TYR A 97 -75.42 -12.06 -16.20
N CYS A 98 -75.22 -11.68 -14.93
CA CYS A 98 -73.90 -11.30 -14.43
C CYS A 98 -72.92 -12.47 -14.40
N SER A 99 -73.37 -13.68 -14.07
CA SER A 99 -72.55 -14.91 -14.09
C SER A 99 -72.19 -15.34 -15.52
N ILE A 100 -73.11 -15.15 -16.49
CA ILE A 100 -72.82 -15.36 -17.92
C ILE A 100 -71.78 -14.35 -18.40
N CYS A 101 -71.92 -13.09 -17.97
CA CYS A 101 -70.95 -12.05 -18.25
C CYS A 101 -69.57 -12.40 -17.68
N GLU A 102 -69.48 -12.86 -16.43
CA GLU A 102 -68.23 -13.36 -15.80
C GLU A 102 -67.57 -14.46 -16.66
N ASN A 103 -68.34 -15.47 -17.07
CA ASN A 103 -67.83 -16.54 -17.92
C ASN A 103 -67.38 -16.05 -19.31
N ALA A 104 -68.14 -15.14 -19.93
CA ALA A 104 -67.76 -14.55 -21.21
C ALA A 104 -66.45 -13.75 -21.10
N LEU A 105 -66.24 -13.03 -19.98
CA LEU A 105 -64.98 -12.35 -19.68
C LEU A 105 -63.83 -13.33 -19.48
N ALA A 106 -64.03 -14.42 -18.74
CA ALA A 106 -63.04 -15.48 -18.56
C ALA A 106 -62.62 -16.10 -19.90
N MET A 107 -63.56 -16.22 -20.84
CA MET A 107 -63.35 -16.70 -22.21
C MET A 107 -62.83 -15.62 -23.18
N ARG A 108 -62.50 -14.42 -22.70
CA ARG A 108 -62.05 -13.25 -23.50
C ARG A 108 -63.03 -12.79 -24.59
N GLN A 109 -64.32 -13.10 -24.44
CA GLN A 109 -65.39 -12.69 -25.34
C GLN A 109 -66.04 -11.38 -24.85
N PHE A 110 -65.30 -10.28 -25.00
CA PHE A 110 -65.64 -9.01 -24.36
C PHE A 110 -66.96 -8.39 -24.85
N ASP A 111 -67.25 -8.44 -26.15
CA ASP A 111 -68.48 -7.84 -26.69
C ASP A 111 -69.72 -8.61 -26.23
N GLN A 112 -69.64 -9.95 -26.21
CA GLN A 112 -70.70 -10.80 -25.66
C GLN A 112 -70.92 -10.54 -24.17
N ALA A 113 -69.84 -10.37 -23.39
CA ALA A 113 -69.94 -10.02 -21.98
C ALA A 113 -70.70 -8.69 -21.77
N PHE A 114 -70.42 -7.67 -22.59
CA PHE A 114 -71.16 -6.41 -22.55
C PHE A 114 -72.64 -6.56 -22.91
N ASP A 115 -72.98 -7.40 -23.90
CA ASP A 115 -74.38 -7.68 -24.27
C ASP A 115 -75.15 -8.34 -23.13
N TYR A 116 -74.54 -9.33 -22.47
CA TYR A 116 -75.16 -9.98 -21.31
C TYR A 116 -75.29 -9.04 -20.11
N PHE A 117 -74.31 -8.16 -19.90
CA PHE A 117 -74.41 -7.12 -18.87
C PHE A 117 -75.51 -6.09 -19.19
N ALA A 118 -75.70 -5.72 -20.46
CA ALA A 118 -76.81 -4.84 -20.88
C ALA A 118 -78.18 -5.50 -20.64
N LYS A 119 -78.29 -6.83 -20.81
CA LYS A 119 -79.49 -7.59 -20.42
C LYS A 119 -79.73 -7.52 -18.91
N ALA A 120 -78.68 -7.66 -18.09
CA ALA A 120 -78.77 -7.49 -16.63
C ALA A 120 -79.17 -6.05 -16.23
N GLU A 121 -78.65 -5.04 -16.94
CA GLU A 121 -79.00 -3.63 -16.71
C GLU A 121 -80.45 -3.33 -17.08
N ASN A 122 -81.01 -3.94 -18.13
CA ASN A 122 -82.42 -3.76 -18.46
C ASN A 122 -83.35 -4.21 -17.33
N ILE A 123 -82.96 -5.21 -16.54
CA ILE A 123 -83.71 -5.66 -15.33
C ILE A 123 -83.71 -4.58 -14.24
N LYS A 124 -82.70 -3.70 -14.19
CA LYS A 124 -82.65 -2.57 -13.25
C LYS A 124 -83.81 -1.59 -13.42
N LYS A 125 -84.36 -1.44 -14.63
CA LYS A 125 -85.54 -0.58 -14.88
C LYS A 125 -86.75 -1.07 -14.08
N ASP A 126 -86.87 -2.39 -13.96
CA ASP A 126 -87.94 -3.08 -13.24
C ASP A 126 -87.62 -3.19 -11.73
N LEU A 127 -86.33 -3.20 -11.34
CA LEU A 127 -85.89 -3.30 -9.94
C LEU A 127 -84.69 -2.37 -9.59
N PRO A 128 -84.95 -1.09 -9.27
CA PRO A 128 -83.90 -0.09 -9.02
C PRO A 128 -82.96 -0.40 -7.84
N CYS A 129 -83.43 -1.13 -6.82
CA CYS A 129 -82.66 -1.47 -5.62
C CYS A 129 -81.44 -2.37 -5.90
N LEU A 130 -81.39 -3.03 -7.07
CA LEU A 130 -80.26 -3.83 -7.51
C LEU A 130 -79.13 -3.01 -8.17
N GLY A 131 -79.34 -1.71 -8.39
CA GLY A 131 -78.35 -0.84 -9.02
C GLY A 131 -76.98 -0.86 -8.34
N LYS A 132 -76.95 -0.96 -7.01
CA LYS A 132 -75.70 -1.09 -6.23
C LYS A 132 -74.91 -2.36 -6.57
N LYS A 133 -75.60 -3.48 -6.80
CA LYS A 133 -74.96 -4.75 -7.18
C LYS A 133 -74.33 -4.64 -8.57
N LEU A 134 -75.03 -4.05 -9.55
CA LEU A 134 -74.50 -3.84 -10.89
C LEU A 134 -73.29 -2.91 -10.92
N VAL A 135 -73.27 -1.86 -10.08
CA VAL A 135 -72.08 -1.00 -9.90
C VAL A 135 -70.90 -1.80 -9.37
N ALA A 136 -71.11 -2.62 -8.35
CA ALA A 136 -70.05 -3.45 -7.76
C ALA A 136 -69.49 -4.48 -8.76
N ILE A 137 -70.37 -5.16 -9.50
CA ILE A 137 -69.99 -6.16 -10.51
C ILE A 137 -69.19 -5.52 -11.66
N SER A 138 -69.70 -4.43 -12.24
CA SER A 138 -68.96 -3.70 -13.29
C SER A 138 -67.66 -3.08 -12.79
N TYR A 139 -67.59 -2.66 -11.53
CA TYR A 139 -66.33 -2.22 -10.91
C TYR A 139 -65.33 -3.37 -10.79
N ASN A 140 -65.77 -4.54 -10.31
CA ASN A 140 -64.91 -5.72 -10.16
C ASN A 140 -64.39 -6.20 -11.51
N PHE A 141 -65.22 -6.25 -12.56
CA PHE A 141 -64.74 -6.53 -13.92
C PHE A 141 -63.70 -5.49 -14.38
N GLY A 142 -63.93 -4.22 -14.05
CA GLY A 142 -62.95 -3.16 -14.28
C GLY A 142 -61.60 -3.42 -13.60
N VAL A 143 -61.62 -3.91 -12.35
CA VAL A 143 -60.43 -4.31 -11.58
C VAL A 143 -59.75 -5.51 -12.23
N ASP A 144 -60.49 -6.58 -12.53
CA ASP A 144 -59.94 -7.81 -13.11
C ASP A 144 -59.24 -7.53 -14.45
N MET A 145 -59.86 -6.67 -15.28
CA MET A 145 -59.27 -6.24 -16.55
C MET A 145 -58.05 -5.34 -16.35
N PHE A 146 -58.05 -4.49 -15.31
CA PHE A 146 -56.90 -3.66 -14.97
C PHE A 146 -55.71 -4.52 -14.52
N ASP A 147 -55.94 -5.48 -13.63
CA ASP A 147 -54.92 -6.39 -13.12
C ASP A 147 -54.38 -7.31 -14.23
N SER A 148 -55.22 -7.66 -15.21
CA SER A 148 -54.83 -8.38 -16.43
C SER A 148 -54.13 -7.50 -17.49
N GLN A 149 -53.82 -6.24 -17.17
CA GLN A 149 -53.20 -5.24 -18.06
C GLN A 149 -54.01 -4.93 -19.34
N ASN A 150 -55.31 -5.26 -19.37
CA ASN A 150 -56.22 -4.95 -20.48
C ASN A 150 -56.94 -3.62 -20.22
N TYR A 151 -56.18 -2.52 -20.30
CA TYR A 151 -56.64 -1.19 -19.88
C TYR A 151 -57.84 -0.67 -20.68
N LYS A 152 -57.90 -0.96 -21.99
CA LYS A 152 -59.05 -0.61 -22.85
C LYS A 152 -60.36 -1.19 -22.33
N GLN A 153 -60.38 -2.48 -21.99
CA GLN A 153 -61.58 -3.12 -21.45
C GLN A 153 -61.86 -2.68 -20.01
N SER A 154 -60.82 -2.46 -19.20
CA SER A 154 -60.95 -1.89 -17.86
C SER A 154 -61.67 -0.54 -17.88
N VAL A 155 -61.25 0.38 -18.76
CA VAL A 155 -61.90 1.69 -18.94
C VAL A 155 -63.38 1.54 -19.31
N LYS A 156 -63.72 0.67 -20.27
CA LYS A 156 -65.14 0.46 -20.65
C LYS A 156 -65.99 0.00 -19.46
N TRP A 157 -65.51 -0.96 -18.67
CA TRP A 157 -66.22 -1.46 -17.49
C TRP A 157 -66.33 -0.42 -16.38
N LEU A 158 -65.26 0.35 -16.14
CA LEU A 158 -65.24 1.41 -15.13
C LEU A 158 -66.09 2.61 -15.52
N GLN A 159 -66.14 2.99 -16.81
CA GLN A 159 -67.09 3.98 -17.32
C GLN A 159 -68.54 3.52 -17.10
N LYS A 160 -68.82 2.23 -17.35
CA LYS A 160 -70.15 1.67 -17.09
C LYS A 160 -70.50 1.71 -15.60
N SER A 161 -69.56 1.34 -14.73
CA SER A 161 -69.71 1.44 -13.28
C SER A 161 -69.95 2.87 -12.82
N ARG A 162 -69.17 3.84 -13.34
CA ARG A 162 -69.35 5.29 -13.10
C ARG A 162 -70.73 5.78 -13.53
N TYR A 163 -71.18 5.42 -14.72
CA TYR A 163 -72.48 5.80 -15.25
C TYR A 163 -73.60 5.28 -14.35
N LEU A 164 -73.55 4.01 -13.95
CA LEU A 164 -74.53 3.41 -13.05
C LEU A 164 -74.51 4.05 -11.65
N ALA A 165 -73.32 4.41 -11.16
CA ALA A 165 -73.12 5.04 -9.85
C ALA A 165 -73.60 6.50 -9.79
N LYS A 166 -73.57 7.24 -10.90
CA LYS A 166 -73.98 8.65 -10.97
C LYS A 166 -75.41 8.87 -10.50
N TYR A 167 -76.32 7.96 -10.86
CA TYR A 167 -77.75 8.06 -10.57
C TYR A 167 -78.18 7.36 -9.26
N LEU A 168 -77.23 6.78 -8.51
CA LEU A 168 -77.49 6.14 -7.21
C LEU A 168 -77.16 7.10 -6.08
N TYR A 169 -78.18 7.76 -5.53
CA TYR A 169 -78.02 8.69 -4.42
C TYR A 169 -77.56 7.99 -3.15
N ASP A 170 -78.01 6.77 -2.89
CA ASP A 170 -77.73 5.98 -1.70
C ASP A 170 -76.37 5.23 -1.72
N LEU A 171 -75.56 5.39 -2.77
CA LEU A 171 -74.22 4.83 -2.87
C LEU A 171 -73.22 5.76 -2.17
N GLU A 172 -72.45 5.20 -1.23
CA GLU A 172 -71.39 5.91 -0.50
C GLU A 172 -70.45 6.68 -1.45
N GLY A 173 -70.15 7.93 -1.11
CA GLY A 173 -69.24 8.78 -1.89
C GLY A 173 -67.83 8.18 -2.02
N SER A 174 -67.36 7.46 -1.00
CA SER A 174 -66.09 6.72 -1.03
C SER A 174 -66.01 5.71 -2.18
N LYS A 175 -67.11 5.00 -2.48
CA LYS A 175 -67.21 4.03 -3.59
C LYS A 175 -67.19 4.75 -4.94
N LYS A 176 -67.89 5.88 -5.06
CA LYS A 176 -67.86 6.73 -6.28
C LYS A 176 -66.46 7.26 -6.55
N ALA A 177 -65.78 7.80 -5.54
CA ALA A 177 -64.41 8.29 -5.64
C ALA A 177 -63.41 7.17 -5.98
N ARG A 178 -63.62 5.95 -5.48
CA ARG A 178 -62.78 4.77 -5.80
C ARG A 178 -62.91 4.36 -7.27
N ILE A 179 -64.13 4.31 -7.81
CA ILE A 179 -64.37 4.04 -9.24
C ILE A 179 -63.64 5.07 -10.10
N LEU A 180 -63.78 6.36 -9.77
CA LEU A 180 -63.15 7.46 -10.50
C LEU A 180 -61.61 7.41 -10.46
N ARG A 181 -61.00 7.12 -9.30
CA ARG A 181 -59.54 6.96 -9.17
C ARG A 181 -59.01 5.80 -10.00
N LEU A 182 -59.68 4.64 -9.99
CA LEU A 182 -59.26 3.51 -10.81
C LEU A 182 -59.46 3.79 -12.30
N LEU A 183 -60.56 4.46 -12.66
CA LEU A 183 -60.82 4.88 -14.04
C LEU A 183 -59.73 5.84 -14.55
N ALA A 184 -59.36 6.84 -13.76
CA ALA A 184 -58.25 7.73 -14.07
C ALA A 184 -56.93 6.96 -14.24
N ASN A 185 -56.62 6.03 -13.33
CA ASN A 185 -55.42 5.21 -13.43
C ASN A 185 -55.44 4.31 -14.69
N ALA A 186 -56.61 3.77 -15.06
CA ALA A 186 -56.77 2.98 -16.28
C ALA A 186 -56.56 3.81 -17.55
N TYR A 187 -57.03 5.07 -17.60
CA TYR A 187 -56.71 5.97 -18.71
C TYR A 187 -55.21 6.25 -18.82
N ILE A 188 -54.56 6.55 -17.68
CA ILE A 188 -53.10 6.78 -17.61
C ILE A 188 -52.31 5.60 -18.16
N HIS A 189 -52.73 4.37 -17.86
CA HIS A 189 -52.04 3.16 -18.31
C HIS A 189 -52.44 2.71 -19.73
N TRP A 190 -53.60 3.12 -20.23
CA TRP A 190 -54.04 2.76 -21.58
C TRP A 190 -53.32 3.59 -22.65
N ASP A 191 -53.57 4.89 -22.68
CA ASP A 191 -52.88 5.86 -23.53
C ASP A 191 -53.10 7.24 -22.94
N ILE A 192 -52.06 7.76 -22.33
CA ILE A 192 -52.15 9.00 -21.59
C ILE A 192 -52.15 10.25 -22.49
N GLU A 193 -51.61 10.17 -23.70
CA GLU A 193 -51.63 11.28 -24.66
C GLU A 193 -53.05 11.50 -25.19
N GLU A 194 -53.74 10.40 -25.55
CA GLU A 194 -55.11 10.43 -26.05
C GLU A 194 -56.12 10.74 -24.94
N TYR A 195 -56.00 10.10 -23.77
CA TYR A 195 -57.01 10.15 -22.71
C TYR A 195 -56.67 11.10 -21.54
N TYR A 196 -55.71 12.02 -21.72
CA TYR A 196 -55.28 12.96 -20.67
C TYR A 196 -56.43 13.70 -20.01
N GLU A 197 -57.29 14.36 -20.79
CA GLU A 197 -58.38 15.18 -20.24
C GLU A 197 -59.41 14.33 -19.51
N MET A 198 -59.67 13.12 -20.00
CA MET A 198 -60.58 12.19 -19.33
C MET A 198 -60.00 11.68 -18.01
N ALA A 199 -58.69 11.43 -17.96
CA ALA A 199 -57.98 11.08 -16.74
C ALA A 199 -57.98 12.24 -15.74
N TRP A 200 -57.65 13.46 -16.19
CA TRP A 200 -57.64 14.66 -15.35
C TRP A 200 -58.99 14.94 -14.72
N ASN A 201 -60.04 14.97 -15.53
CA ASN A 201 -61.41 15.19 -15.05
C ASN A 201 -61.85 14.09 -14.08
N ALA A 202 -61.50 12.82 -14.35
CA ALA A 202 -61.82 11.73 -13.44
C ALA A 202 -61.09 11.85 -12.09
N VAL A 203 -59.83 12.30 -12.06
CA VAL A 203 -59.10 12.55 -10.81
C VAL A 203 -59.68 13.74 -10.05
N GLU A 204 -59.97 14.84 -10.75
CA GLU A 204 -60.51 16.05 -10.12
C GLU A 204 -61.90 15.79 -9.54
N ASP A 205 -62.76 15.11 -10.30
CA ASP A 205 -64.06 14.62 -9.81
C ASP A 205 -63.88 13.73 -8.58
N ALA A 206 -62.88 12.83 -8.59
CA ALA A 206 -62.62 11.92 -7.48
C ALA A 206 -62.19 12.63 -6.19
N ASN A 207 -61.32 13.63 -6.30
CA ASN A 207 -60.81 14.38 -5.15
C ASN A 207 -61.87 15.30 -4.55
N ASN A 208 -62.80 15.79 -5.38
CA ASN A 208 -63.88 16.70 -5.01
C ASN A 208 -65.21 15.99 -4.68
N VAL A 209 -65.25 14.65 -4.60
CA VAL A 209 -66.48 13.93 -4.23
C VAL A 209 -66.88 14.29 -2.80
N CYS A 210 -67.92 15.11 -2.69
CA CYS A 210 -68.62 15.43 -1.45
C CYS A 210 -69.95 14.67 -1.37
N TYR A 211 -70.34 14.23 -0.17
CA TYR A 211 -71.68 13.68 0.06
C TYR A 211 -72.33 14.30 1.30
N THR A 212 -73.63 14.61 1.19
CA THR A 212 -74.48 15.01 2.32
C THR A 212 -75.15 13.78 2.92
N SER A 213 -74.75 13.37 4.12
CA SER A 213 -75.46 12.31 4.84
C SER A 213 -76.88 12.78 5.19
N ARG A 214 -77.90 11.94 4.96
CA ARG A 214 -79.29 12.22 5.39
C ARG A 214 -79.44 12.27 6.91
N SER A 215 -78.48 11.72 7.65
CA SER A 215 -78.52 11.61 9.10
C SER A 215 -77.80 12.77 9.80
N PHE A 216 -76.87 13.45 9.12
CA PHE A 216 -76.12 14.61 9.63
C PHE A 216 -75.66 15.48 8.44
N PRO A 217 -75.99 16.78 8.39
CA PRO A 217 -75.58 17.67 7.31
C PRO A 217 -74.12 18.12 7.47
N THR A 218 -73.19 17.16 7.42
CA THR A 218 -71.75 17.41 7.32
C THR A 218 -71.28 17.03 5.92
N PHE A 219 -70.62 17.97 5.23
CA PHE A 219 -69.93 17.73 3.97
C PHE A 219 -68.70 16.88 4.23
N ILE A 220 -68.78 15.58 3.97
CA ILE A 220 -67.62 14.68 4.06
C ILE A 220 -66.96 14.63 2.69
N LEU A 221 -65.75 15.19 2.59
CA LEU A 221 -64.89 15.10 1.41
C LEU A 221 -64.24 13.72 1.39
N HIS A 222 -64.45 12.93 0.34
CA HIS A 222 -63.88 11.58 0.19
C HIS A 222 -62.51 11.59 -0.52
N SER A 223 -61.71 12.61 -0.23
CA SER A 223 -60.34 12.75 -0.70
C SER A 223 -59.45 11.62 -0.18
N HIS A 224 -58.53 11.14 -1.01
CA HIS A 224 -57.60 10.06 -0.66
C HIS A 224 -56.21 10.35 -1.25
N PRO A 225 -55.09 10.03 -0.56
CA PRO A 225 -53.74 10.33 -1.03
C PRO A 225 -53.46 9.84 -2.46
N PHE A 226 -53.91 8.63 -2.80
CA PHE A 226 -53.79 8.10 -4.16
C PHE A 226 -54.41 9.00 -5.24
N GLY A 227 -55.51 9.72 -4.95
CA GLY A 227 -56.09 10.66 -5.91
C GLY A 227 -55.17 11.86 -6.17
N PHE A 228 -54.52 12.39 -5.13
CA PHE A 228 -53.50 13.43 -5.26
C PHE A 228 -52.23 12.93 -5.95
N TYR A 229 -51.85 11.66 -5.74
CA TYR A 229 -50.75 11.02 -6.46
C TYR A 229 -51.01 10.97 -7.97
N LEU A 230 -52.21 10.53 -8.37
CA LEU A 230 -52.61 10.53 -9.78
C LEU A 230 -52.67 11.94 -10.36
N LYS A 231 -53.15 12.92 -9.59
CA LYS A 231 -53.16 14.34 -9.98
C LYS A 231 -51.75 14.83 -10.30
N LEU A 232 -50.79 14.59 -9.40
CA LEU A 232 -49.38 14.94 -9.65
C LEU A 232 -48.80 14.21 -10.85
N LYS A 233 -49.08 12.91 -11.01
CA LYS A 233 -48.59 12.11 -12.14
C LYS A 233 -49.06 12.68 -13.47
N LEU A 234 -50.31 13.13 -13.55
CA LEU A 234 -50.85 13.82 -14.73
C LEU A 234 -50.29 15.24 -14.89
N SER A 235 -50.08 15.98 -13.81
CA SER A 235 -49.49 17.32 -13.88
C SER A 235 -48.10 17.31 -14.50
N PHE A 236 -47.30 16.30 -14.16
CA PHE A 236 -45.95 16.13 -14.68
C PHE A 236 -45.90 15.82 -16.18
N GLN A 237 -46.89 15.13 -16.72
CA GLN A 237 -46.91 14.78 -18.14
C GLN A 237 -47.01 15.97 -19.09
N ARG A 238 -47.80 16.99 -18.73
CA ARG A 238 -48.00 18.18 -19.57
C ARG A 238 -47.20 19.41 -19.10
N ASN A 239 -46.27 19.24 -18.17
CA ASN A 239 -45.52 20.33 -17.53
C ASN A 239 -46.42 21.46 -17.00
N HIS A 240 -47.63 21.14 -16.55
CA HIS A 240 -48.63 22.15 -16.20
C HIS A 240 -48.46 22.74 -14.79
N ALA A 241 -47.73 22.07 -13.89
CA ALA A 241 -47.68 22.47 -12.48
C ALA A 241 -46.41 23.22 -12.10
N ASN A 242 -46.59 24.37 -11.44
CA ASN A 242 -45.50 25.07 -10.78
C ASN A 242 -45.12 24.35 -9.47
N ILE A 243 -43.87 24.50 -9.01
CA ILE A 243 -43.32 23.91 -7.78
C ILE A 243 -44.22 24.17 -6.57
N LYS A 244 -44.82 25.36 -6.46
CA LYS A 244 -45.74 25.71 -5.36
C LYS A 244 -47.01 24.86 -5.36
N GLU A 245 -47.58 24.60 -6.54
CA GLU A 245 -48.78 23.76 -6.68
C GLU A 245 -48.47 22.29 -6.42
N ILE A 246 -47.29 21.83 -6.84
CA ILE A 246 -46.80 20.48 -6.52
C ILE A 246 -46.69 20.34 -5.00
N HIS A 247 -46.04 21.31 -4.34
CA HIS A 247 -45.85 21.30 -2.89
C HIS A 247 -47.20 21.29 -2.14
N SER A 248 -48.14 22.17 -2.50
CA SER A 248 -49.45 22.22 -1.85
C SER A 248 -50.26 20.93 -2.06
N THR A 249 -50.19 20.34 -3.26
CA THR A 249 -50.83 19.05 -3.57
C THR A 249 -50.27 17.92 -2.71
N VAL A 250 -48.95 17.91 -2.50
CA VAL A 250 -48.29 16.95 -1.60
C VAL A 250 -48.73 17.19 -0.15
N GLU A 251 -48.67 18.42 0.37
CA GLU A 251 -49.07 18.72 1.76
C GLU A 251 -50.53 18.30 2.05
N LEU A 252 -51.44 18.59 1.12
CA LEU A 252 -52.83 18.15 1.23
C LEU A 252 -52.93 16.62 1.31
N ALA A 253 -52.22 15.89 0.44
CA ALA A 253 -52.21 14.43 0.45
C ALA A 253 -51.66 13.87 1.77
N PHE A 254 -50.60 14.49 2.30
CA PHE A 254 -49.91 14.08 3.51
C PHE A 254 -50.68 14.37 4.80
N ASN A 255 -51.68 15.25 4.76
CA ASN A 255 -52.57 15.51 5.89
C ASN A 255 -53.75 14.52 5.98
N LEU A 256 -54.05 13.77 4.93
CA LEU A 256 -55.16 12.81 4.90
C LEU A 256 -54.90 11.57 5.77
N PRO A 257 -55.90 10.99 6.46
CA PRO A 257 -55.74 9.86 7.37
C PRO A 257 -55.21 8.59 6.69
N ASP A 258 -55.62 8.33 5.44
CA ASP A 258 -55.24 7.14 4.65
C ASP A 258 -53.79 7.15 4.14
N MET A 259 -53.03 8.19 4.44
CA MET A 259 -51.64 8.28 4.01
C MET A 259 -50.80 7.20 4.70
N THR A 260 -50.06 6.42 3.90
CA THR A 260 -49.15 5.36 4.36
C THR A 260 -47.71 5.66 3.93
N ILE A 261 -46.73 5.05 4.59
CA ILE A 261 -45.31 5.20 4.24
C ILE A 261 -45.05 4.78 2.79
N ASN A 262 -45.60 3.64 2.35
CA ASN A 262 -45.42 3.16 0.96
C ASN A 262 -46.00 4.15 -0.05
N MET A 263 -47.15 4.75 0.26
CA MET A 263 -47.73 5.77 -0.61
C MET A 263 -46.82 7.00 -0.68
N GLY A 264 -46.32 7.51 0.45
CA GLY A 264 -45.39 8.65 0.45
C GLY A 264 -44.07 8.36 -0.23
N LEU A 265 -43.57 7.11 -0.18
CA LEU A 265 -42.42 6.69 -0.98
C LEU A 265 -42.74 6.69 -2.47
N SER A 266 -43.97 6.33 -2.87
CA SER A 266 -44.42 6.43 -4.26
C SER A 266 -44.46 7.89 -4.74
N PHE A 267 -44.93 8.82 -3.89
CA PHE A 267 -44.83 10.27 -4.15
C PHE A 267 -43.37 10.71 -4.31
N LEU A 268 -42.48 10.24 -3.43
CA LEU A 268 -41.05 10.56 -3.50
C LEU A 268 -40.42 10.07 -4.81
N GLU A 269 -40.72 8.85 -5.24
CA GLU A 269 -40.22 8.28 -6.50
C GLU A 269 -40.71 9.09 -7.71
N LEU A 270 -41.99 9.47 -7.71
CA LEU A 270 -42.57 10.31 -8.76
C LEU A 270 -41.91 11.69 -8.83
N VAL A 271 -41.63 12.33 -7.70
CA VAL A 271 -40.96 13.64 -7.67
C VAL A 271 -39.49 13.52 -8.07
N LYS A 272 -38.81 12.43 -7.67
CA LYS A 272 -37.40 12.18 -8.02
C LYS A 272 -37.16 11.96 -9.50
N SER A 273 -38.15 11.46 -10.25
CA SER A 273 -38.01 11.25 -11.69
C SER A 273 -38.03 12.55 -12.52
N HIS A 274 -38.12 13.71 -11.87
CA HIS A 274 -38.19 15.02 -12.52
C HIS A 274 -37.08 15.94 -11.99
N ASP A 275 -36.41 16.63 -12.92
CA ASP A 275 -35.33 17.55 -12.60
C ASP A 275 -35.85 18.78 -11.83
N ASN A 276 -35.01 19.38 -10.98
CA ASN A 276 -35.28 20.58 -10.17
C ASN A 276 -36.31 20.47 -9.02
N LEU A 277 -36.85 19.28 -8.71
CA LEU A 277 -37.82 19.11 -7.59
C LEU A 277 -37.20 18.59 -6.29
N TYR A 278 -35.90 18.82 -6.08
CA TYR A 278 -35.19 18.29 -4.92
C TYR A 278 -35.71 18.84 -3.59
N THR A 279 -36.22 20.08 -3.57
CA THR A 279 -36.83 20.74 -2.41
C THR A 279 -38.14 20.04 -1.99
N VAL A 280 -38.98 19.69 -2.96
CA VAL A 280 -40.23 18.94 -2.73
C VAL A 280 -39.92 17.53 -2.23
N ALA A 281 -38.92 16.87 -2.81
CA ALA A 281 -38.48 15.55 -2.33
C ALA A 281 -37.97 15.60 -0.87
N ASN A 282 -37.26 16.67 -0.48
CA ASN A 282 -36.84 16.87 0.92
C ASN A 282 -38.06 17.12 1.83
N ALA A 283 -39.02 17.94 1.40
CA ALA A 283 -40.26 18.18 2.15
C ALA A 283 -41.05 16.87 2.37
N ILE A 284 -41.18 16.02 1.34
CA ILE A 284 -41.84 14.70 1.43
C ILE A 284 -41.18 13.83 2.49
N LEU A 285 -39.85 13.74 2.49
CA LEU A 285 -39.12 12.95 3.48
C LEU A 285 -39.31 13.51 4.90
N ARG A 286 -39.26 14.83 5.09
CA ARG A 286 -39.53 15.48 6.39
C ARG A 286 -40.96 15.17 6.87
N MET A 287 -41.96 15.30 6.01
CA MET A 287 -43.36 14.97 6.33
C MET A 287 -43.54 13.49 6.69
N LEU A 288 -42.87 12.57 5.95
CA LEU A 288 -42.86 11.15 6.28
C LEU A 288 -42.24 10.88 7.66
N CYS A 289 -41.13 11.54 8.00
CA CYS A 289 -40.48 11.41 9.30
C CYS A 289 -41.39 11.89 10.43
N ILE A 290 -42.03 13.06 10.30
CA ILE A 290 -42.91 13.64 11.32
C ILE A 290 -44.16 12.77 11.52
N ARG A 291 -44.84 12.41 10.43
CA ARG A 291 -46.14 11.71 10.50
C ARG A 291 -46.02 10.30 11.05
N PHE A 292 -44.91 9.62 10.78
CA PHE A 292 -44.76 8.20 11.11
C PHE A 292 -43.66 7.95 12.16
N ASP A 293 -43.28 8.93 12.96
CA ASP A 293 -42.13 8.85 13.90
C ASP A 293 -42.15 7.63 14.84
N SER A 294 -43.34 7.08 15.13
CA SER A 294 -43.52 5.86 15.93
C SER A 294 -43.23 4.54 15.18
N SER A 295 -43.19 4.55 13.85
CA SER A 295 -43.05 3.37 12.99
C SER A 295 -41.60 2.96 12.77
N MET A 296 -41.30 1.66 12.88
CA MET A 296 -39.98 1.09 12.56
C MET A 296 -39.53 1.37 11.12
N LYS A 297 -40.47 1.47 10.16
CA LYS A 297 -40.14 1.71 8.75
C LYS A 297 -39.64 3.14 8.49
N VAL A 298 -39.87 4.08 9.42
CA VAL A 298 -39.40 5.47 9.28
C VAL A 298 -37.89 5.60 9.37
N ILE A 299 -37.20 4.66 10.01
CA ILE A 299 -35.73 4.69 10.07
C ILE A 299 -35.12 4.67 8.66
N MET A 300 -35.70 3.91 7.72
CA MET A 300 -35.26 3.94 6.31
C MET A 300 -35.46 5.31 5.66
N VAL A 301 -36.57 5.97 5.99
CA VAL A 301 -36.88 7.33 5.52
C VAL A 301 -35.90 8.33 6.12
N LYS A 302 -35.60 8.24 7.43
CA LYS A 302 -34.59 9.08 8.11
C LYS A 302 -33.22 8.92 7.48
N ILE A 303 -32.78 7.70 7.16
CA ILE A 303 -31.48 7.47 6.46
C ILE A 303 -31.50 8.09 5.05
N ALA A 304 -32.62 7.97 4.31
CA ALA A 304 -32.74 8.58 2.98
C ALA A 304 -32.77 10.13 3.04
N LEU A 305 -33.35 10.70 4.09
CA LEU A 305 -33.31 12.13 4.36
C LEU A 305 -31.88 12.58 4.70
N LEU A 306 -31.17 11.83 5.55
CA LEU A 306 -29.78 12.12 5.92
C LEU A 306 -28.88 12.21 4.68
N GLU A 307 -28.96 11.22 3.79
CA GLU A 307 -28.20 11.17 2.55
C GLU A 307 -28.44 12.42 1.67
N ARG A 308 -29.69 12.91 1.62
CA ARG A 308 -30.03 14.11 0.87
C ARG A 308 -29.59 15.40 1.56
N LEU A 309 -29.74 15.51 2.87
CA LEU A 309 -29.27 16.67 3.64
C LEU A 309 -27.75 16.83 3.50
N ILE A 310 -27.01 15.70 3.56
CA ILE A 310 -25.58 15.67 3.30
C ILE A 310 -25.25 16.17 1.89
N ASN A 311 -25.90 15.62 0.86
CA ASN A 311 -25.66 16.03 -0.53
C ASN A 311 -26.08 17.49 -0.81
N GLY A 312 -27.08 18.00 -0.10
CA GLY A 312 -27.57 19.38 -0.20
C GLY A 312 -26.76 20.39 0.62
N GLY A 313 -25.81 19.94 1.45
CA GLY A 313 -25.01 20.81 2.31
C GLY A 313 -25.71 21.31 3.59
N GLU A 314 -26.90 20.79 3.92
CA GLU A 314 -27.69 21.12 5.11
C GLU A 314 -27.14 20.40 6.36
N LEU A 315 -25.87 20.65 6.69
CA LEU A 315 -25.11 19.85 7.66
C LEU A 315 -25.63 19.93 9.10
N HIS A 316 -26.19 21.07 9.51
CA HIS A 316 -26.72 21.22 10.87
C HIS A 316 -27.90 20.27 11.11
N GLU A 317 -28.85 20.23 10.18
CA GLU A 317 -30.02 19.35 10.27
C GLU A 317 -29.59 17.88 10.14
N ALA A 318 -28.62 17.59 9.27
CA ALA A 318 -28.05 16.26 9.14
C ALA A 318 -27.47 15.75 10.47
N LYS A 319 -26.74 16.58 11.23
CA LYS A 319 -26.18 16.21 12.54
C LYS A 319 -27.26 15.88 13.57
N GLN A 320 -28.28 16.74 13.71
CA GLN A 320 -29.41 16.50 14.62
C GLN A 320 -30.13 15.18 14.30
N LEU A 321 -30.29 14.89 13.01
CA LEU A 321 -30.90 13.63 12.56
C LEU A 321 -30.03 12.41 12.92
N VAL A 322 -28.71 12.52 12.81
CA VAL A 322 -27.76 11.46 13.20
C VAL A 322 -27.78 11.25 14.71
N GLU A 323 -27.77 12.31 15.52
CA GLU A 323 -27.87 12.22 16.98
C GLU A 323 -29.14 11.48 17.40
N GLY A 324 -30.29 11.81 16.80
CA GLY A 324 -31.55 11.10 17.02
C GLY A 324 -31.46 9.61 16.64
N LEU A 325 -30.83 9.27 15.51
CA LEU A 325 -30.64 7.88 15.08
C LEU A 325 -29.69 7.10 16.01
N VAL A 326 -28.64 7.74 16.52
CA VAL A 326 -27.71 7.16 17.51
C VAL A 326 -28.45 6.86 18.81
N GLU A 327 -29.25 7.80 19.30
CA GLU A 327 -30.06 7.59 20.50
C GLU A 327 -31.09 6.48 20.34
N GLU A 328 -31.81 6.44 19.22
CA GLU A 328 -32.79 5.38 18.92
C GLU A 328 -32.13 4.00 18.89
N GLN A 329 -30.92 3.90 18.34
CA GLN A 329 -30.17 2.66 18.31
C GLN A 329 -29.71 2.24 19.71
N ASN A 330 -29.14 3.16 20.49
CA ASN A 330 -28.60 2.87 21.82
C ASN A 330 -29.68 2.53 22.85
N LYS A 331 -30.84 3.20 22.79
CA LYS A 331 -31.93 3.00 23.77
C LYS A 331 -32.89 1.87 23.40
N LYS A 332 -33.15 1.65 22.11
CA LYS A 332 -34.28 0.82 21.65
C LYS A 332 -33.88 -0.29 20.65
N ASN A 333 -32.62 -0.32 20.20
CA ASN A 333 -32.08 -1.31 19.25
C ASN A 333 -33.00 -1.57 18.04
N LYS A 334 -33.58 -0.48 17.49
CA LYS A 334 -34.61 -0.54 16.45
C LYS A 334 -34.06 -0.63 15.02
N ILE A 335 -32.78 -0.32 14.80
CA ILE A 335 -32.19 -0.27 13.47
C ILE A 335 -31.71 -1.67 13.06
N THR A 336 -32.18 -2.15 11.90
CA THR A 336 -31.72 -3.43 11.34
C THR A 336 -30.24 -3.39 10.95
N SER A 337 -29.60 -4.56 10.86
CA SER A 337 -28.18 -4.67 10.49
C SER A 337 -27.86 -4.06 9.12
N GLN A 338 -28.74 -4.24 8.12
CA GLN A 338 -28.58 -3.67 6.79
C GLN A 338 -28.65 -2.14 6.80
N MET A 339 -29.58 -1.57 7.58
CA MET A 339 -29.71 -0.12 7.75
C MET A 339 -28.51 0.48 8.50
N LEU A 340 -28.01 -0.20 9.54
CA LEU A 340 -26.79 0.23 10.25
C LEU A 340 -25.58 0.26 9.32
N LYS A 341 -25.41 -0.76 8.45
CA LYS A 341 -24.34 -0.76 7.45
C LYS A 341 -24.43 0.45 6.52
N LYS A 342 -25.62 0.77 6.00
CA LYS A 342 -25.82 1.94 5.13
C LYS A 342 -25.54 3.25 5.88
N LEU A 343 -26.02 3.38 7.12
CA LEU A 343 -25.81 4.55 7.94
C LEU A 343 -24.31 4.77 8.24
N LYS A 344 -23.60 3.74 8.71
CA LYS A 344 -22.15 3.81 8.99
C LYS A 344 -21.34 4.22 7.76
N PHE A 345 -21.66 3.65 6.59
CA PHE A 345 -21.00 4.01 5.33
C PHE A 345 -21.20 5.49 4.97
N LEU A 346 -22.43 6.01 5.11
CA LEU A 346 -22.70 7.44 4.88
C LEU A 346 -21.89 8.33 5.83
N LEU A 347 -21.83 7.99 7.12
CA LEU A 347 -21.08 8.76 8.12
C LEU A 347 -19.57 8.74 7.85
N GLN A 348 -19.01 7.57 7.51
CA GLN A 348 -17.58 7.43 7.20
C GLN A 348 -17.19 8.21 5.93
N ASN A 349 -18.01 8.14 4.89
CA ASN A 349 -17.76 8.90 3.67
C ASN A 349 -17.83 10.40 3.93
N GLN A 350 -18.80 10.86 4.72
CA GLN A 350 -18.92 12.27 5.06
C GLN A 350 -17.71 12.75 5.88
N ALA A 351 -17.31 11.98 6.89
CA ALA A 351 -16.13 12.27 7.69
C ALA A 351 -14.86 12.34 6.82
N TYR A 352 -14.71 11.41 5.86
CA TYR A 352 -13.59 11.37 4.95
C TYR A 352 -13.57 12.56 3.98
N GLN A 353 -14.72 12.99 3.46
CA GLN A 353 -14.81 14.22 2.65
C GLN A 353 -14.33 15.45 3.42
N PHE A 354 -14.75 15.61 4.69
CA PHE A 354 -14.25 16.69 5.54
C PHE A 354 -12.74 16.59 5.78
N TYR A 355 -12.23 15.38 5.99
CA TYR A 355 -10.80 15.14 6.16
C TYR A 355 -10.00 15.59 4.91
N GLN A 356 -10.46 15.24 3.71
CA GLN A 356 -9.81 15.64 2.45
C GLN A 356 -9.75 17.16 2.25
N VAL A 357 -10.81 17.87 2.64
CA VAL A 357 -10.90 19.34 2.55
C VAL A 357 -10.13 20.04 3.69
N GLY A 358 -9.57 19.30 4.65
CA GLY A 358 -8.83 19.84 5.79
C GLY A 358 -9.69 20.35 6.95
N LYS A 359 -10.99 20.05 6.93
CA LYS A 359 -11.95 20.38 8.01
C LYS A 359 -11.94 19.30 9.08
N PHE A 360 -10.83 19.22 9.83
CA PHE A 360 -10.59 18.12 10.76
C PHE A 360 -11.54 18.10 11.97
N SER A 361 -12.07 19.25 12.40
CA SER A 361 -13.08 19.32 13.48
C SER A 361 -14.36 18.58 13.11
N GLU A 362 -14.88 18.88 11.93
CA GLU A 362 -16.08 18.27 11.40
C GLU A 362 -15.84 16.78 11.15
N ALA A 363 -14.71 16.42 10.54
CA ALA A 363 -14.34 15.01 10.34
C ALA A 363 -14.34 14.22 11.66
N THR A 364 -13.79 14.77 12.74
CA THR A 364 -13.80 14.15 14.07
C THR A 364 -15.22 13.88 14.57
N GLU A 365 -16.14 14.84 14.45
CA GLU A 365 -17.54 14.65 14.87
C GLU A 365 -18.24 13.53 14.09
N TRP A 366 -18.10 13.52 12.76
CA TRP A 366 -18.72 12.50 11.92
C TRP A 366 -18.13 11.10 12.17
N TYR A 367 -16.82 10.98 12.41
CA TYR A 367 -16.22 9.72 12.83
C TYR A 367 -16.72 9.28 14.21
N ASN A 368 -16.91 10.20 15.16
CA ASN A 368 -17.47 9.89 16.48
C ASN A 368 -18.93 9.39 16.38
N PHE A 369 -19.78 9.97 15.53
CA PHE A 369 -21.12 9.42 15.30
C PHE A 369 -21.08 7.98 14.82
N CYS A 370 -20.16 7.66 13.89
CA CYS A 370 -20.00 6.28 13.42
C CYS A 370 -19.46 5.36 14.53
N LEU A 371 -18.56 5.87 15.39
CA LEU A 371 -18.00 5.13 16.51
C LEU A 371 -19.07 4.80 17.56
N HIS A 372 -19.99 5.73 17.85
CA HIS A 372 -21.12 5.50 18.75
C HIS A 372 -22.12 4.46 18.23
N LEU A 373 -22.15 4.19 16.93
CA LEU A 373 -22.97 3.15 16.30
C LEU A 373 -22.23 1.81 16.14
N ALA A 374 -20.91 1.79 16.34
CA ALA A 374 -20.09 0.59 16.20
C ALA A 374 -20.39 -0.36 17.36
N LYS A 375 -20.57 -1.65 17.04
CA LYS A 375 -20.72 -2.69 18.05
C LYS A 375 -19.35 -3.18 18.48
N GLU A 376 -19.20 -3.61 19.73
CA GLU A 376 -17.93 -4.15 20.25
C GLU A 376 -17.38 -5.33 19.43
N SER A 377 -18.26 -6.09 18.75
CA SER A 377 -17.83 -7.17 17.86
C SER A 377 -17.22 -6.70 16.53
N GLU A 378 -17.39 -5.43 16.14
CA GLU A 378 -16.90 -4.87 14.88
C GLU A 378 -15.49 -4.26 15.05
N MET A 379 -14.56 -5.07 15.54
CA MET A 379 -13.21 -4.64 15.91
C MET A 379 -12.46 -3.92 14.77
N GLU A 380 -12.52 -4.45 13.54
CA GLU A 380 -11.88 -3.83 12.37
C GLU A 380 -12.43 -2.43 12.06
N LEU A 381 -13.74 -2.25 12.16
CA LEU A 381 -14.39 -0.96 11.96
C LEU A 381 -13.93 0.03 13.04
N ILE A 382 -13.95 -0.38 14.30
CA ILE A 382 -13.54 0.47 15.43
C ILE A 382 -12.07 0.90 15.25
N LEU A 383 -11.18 -0.03 14.89
CA LEU A 383 -9.77 0.29 14.64
C LEU A 383 -9.61 1.29 13.49
N SER A 384 -10.34 1.12 12.39
CA SER A 384 -10.30 2.08 11.27
C SER A 384 -10.75 3.49 11.68
N LEU A 385 -11.77 3.59 12.52
CA LEU A 385 -12.29 4.85 13.04
C LEU A 385 -11.28 5.51 14.00
N LEU A 386 -10.68 4.74 14.91
CA LEU A 386 -9.66 5.24 15.83
C LEU A 386 -8.40 5.73 15.10
N ILE A 387 -7.98 5.04 14.02
CA ILE A 387 -6.87 5.48 13.16
C ILE A 387 -7.21 6.84 12.53
N ASN A 388 -8.41 6.98 11.96
CA ASN A 388 -8.85 8.21 11.32
C ASN A 388 -9.01 9.36 12.32
N LEU A 389 -9.59 9.09 13.50
CA LEU A 389 -9.69 10.06 14.60
C LEU A 389 -8.33 10.53 15.07
N SER A 390 -7.38 9.60 15.27
CA SER A 390 -6.00 9.95 15.62
C SER A 390 -5.36 10.83 14.55
N CYS A 391 -5.54 10.51 13.26
CA CYS A 391 -5.08 11.37 12.16
C CYS A 391 -5.70 12.78 12.22
N CYS A 392 -7.01 12.92 12.45
CA CYS A 392 -7.66 14.22 12.61
C CYS A 392 -7.05 15.03 13.78
N HIS A 393 -6.87 14.42 14.94
CA HIS A 393 -6.28 15.07 16.11
C HIS A 393 -4.81 15.45 15.89
N ILE A 394 -4.02 14.62 15.21
CA ILE A 394 -2.63 14.94 14.82
C ILE A 394 -2.61 16.20 13.94
N MET A 395 -3.48 16.27 12.93
CA MET A 395 -3.54 17.43 12.03
C MET A 395 -3.97 18.72 12.74
N ARG A 396 -4.77 18.59 13.81
CA ARG A 396 -5.15 19.70 14.72
C ARG A 396 -4.10 20.01 15.79
N LYS A 397 -2.99 19.26 15.86
CA LYS A 397 -1.96 19.34 16.92
C LYS A 397 -2.47 19.01 18.34
N GLU A 398 -3.58 18.27 18.42
CA GLU A 398 -4.17 17.80 19.68
C GLU A 398 -3.57 16.45 20.09
N PHE A 399 -2.27 16.45 20.42
CA PHE A 399 -1.50 15.22 20.59
C PHE A 399 -2.00 14.30 21.73
N ASN A 400 -2.60 14.87 22.78
CA ASN A 400 -3.16 14.10 23.90
C ASN A 400 -4.40 13.31 23.47
N GLU A 401 -5.29 13.91 22.69
CA GLU A 401 -6.49 13.21 22.17
C GLU A 401 -6.10 12.18 21.11
N ALA A 402 -5.12 12.52 20.25
CA ALA A 402 -4.55 11.56 19.32
C ALA A 402 -3.97 10.32 20.03
N GLN A 403 -3.28 10.53 21.16
CA GLN A 403 -2.73 9.44 21.96
C GLN A 403 -3.84 8.59 22.60
N LYS A 404 -4.89 9.21 23.16
CA LYS A 404 -6.04 8.46 23.71
C LYS A 404 -6.68 7.54 22.67
N ALA A 405 -6.79 7.98 21.41
CA ALA A 405 -7.30 7.15 20.32
C ALA A 405 -6.36 5.96 20.02
N VAL A 406 -5.05 6.20 20.02
CA VAL A 406 -4.02 5.16 19.84
C VAL A 406 -4.05 4.14 20.97
N ASP A 407 -4.10 4.59 22.24
CA ASP A 407 -4.12 3.71 23.41
C ASP A 407 -5.37 2.83 23.43
N LYS A 408 -6.55 3.40 23.11
CA LYS A 408 -7.78 2.62 22.90
C LYS A 408 -7.60 1.58 21.80
N GLY A 409 -6.98 1.95 20.68
CA GLY A 409 -6.70 1.03 19.58
C GLY A 409 -5.76 -0.12 19.96
N LYS A 410 -4.71 0.17 20.74
CA LYS A 410 -3.78 -0.84 21.28
C LYS A 410 -4.47 -1.79 22.26
N ASN A 411 -5.36 -1.29 23.12
CA ASN A 411 -6.13 -2.12 24.04
C ASN A 411 -7.08 -3.09 23.32
N ILE A 412 -7.62 -2.65 22.17
CA ILE A 412 -8.50 -3.46 21.31
C ILE A 412 -7.70 -4.51 20.55
N GLN A 413 -6.60 -4.10 19.89
CA GLN A 413 -5.73 -5.00 19.14
C GLN A 413 -4.25 -4.61 19.28
N PRO A 414 -3.53 -5.22 20.23
CA PRO A 414 -2.11 -4.93 20.47
C PRO A 414 -1.20 -5.26 19.29
N SER A 415 -1.63 -6.14 18.38
CA SER A 415 -0.90 -6.55 17.18
C SER A 415 -1.07 -5.62 15.99
N CYS A 416 -1.84 -4.53 16.11
CA CYS A 416 -2.08 -3.60 15.02
C CYS A 416 -0.87 -2.66 14.80
N PRO A 417 -0.10 -2.79 13.70
CA PRO A 417 1.11 -2.00 13.50
C PRO A 417 0.83 -0.51 13.26
N PHE A 418 -0.36 -0.16 12.75
CA PHE A 418 -0.77 1.23 12.53
C PHE A 418 -0.83 2.05 13.82
N MET A 419 -1.13 1.43 14.97
CA MET A 419 -1.22 2.16 16.24
C MET A 419 0.15 2.65 16.70
N TYR A 420 1.19 1.83 16.55
CA TYR A 420 2.57 2.21 16.89
C TYR A 420 3.15 3.18 15.87
N TYR A 421 2.78 3.05 14.59
CA TYR A 421 3.07 4.08 13.60
C TYR A 421 2.45 5.44 13.96
N LEU A 422 1.18 5.47 14.36
CA LEU A 422 0.51 6.71 14.77
C LEU A 422 1.15 7.31 16.01
N GLU A 423 1.55 6.50 16.98
CA GLU A 423 2.31 6.95 18.14
C GLU A 423 3.66 7.58 17.77
N ALA A 424 4.41 6.93 16.87
CA ALA A 424 5.63 7.48 16.31
C ALA A 424 5.35 8.79 15.56
N LYS A 425 4.27 8.86 14.77
CA LYS A 425 3.84 10.08 14.07
C LYS A 425 3.48 11.21 15.02
N ILE A 426 2.80 10.92 16.14
CA ILE A 426 2.53 11.90 17.21
C ILE A 426 3.86 12.42 17.77
N GLY A 427 4.81 11.54 18.09
CA GLY A 427 6.13 11.93 18.58
C GLY A 427 6.90 12.81 17.58
N LEU A 428 6.87 12.47 16.29
CA LEU A 428 7.51 13.24 15.22
C LEU A 428 6.89 14.63 15.05
N MET A 429 5.56 14.74 15.18
CA MET A 429 4.87 16.04 15.06
C MET A 429 5.02 16.89 16.34
N ALA A 430 5.26 16.26 17.49
CA ALA A 430 5.53 16.90 18.77
C ALA A 430 7.04 17.17 19.03
N ASN A 431 7.93 16.79 18.11
CA ASN A 431 9.40 16.83 18.28
C ASN A 431 9.92 16.06 19.51
N ASP A 432 9.26 14.98 19.92
CA ASP A 432 9.68 14.11 21.02
C ASP A 432 10.40 12.86 20.49
N SER A 433 11.72 12.94 20.34
CA SER A 433 12.53 11.86 19.77
C SER A 433 12.50 10.58 20.61
N LYS A 434 12.38 10.67 21.94
CA LYS A 434 12.32 9.49 22.81
C LYS A 434 11.05 8.70 22.57
N LYS A 435 9.91 9.39 22.48
CA LYS A 435 8.62 8.76 22.17
C LYS A 435 8.66 8.06 20.80
N VAL A 436 9.26 8.70 19.79
CA VAL A 436 9.42 8.09 18.46
C VAL A 436 10.29 6.84 18.52
N MET A 437 11.41 6.87 19.25
CA MET A 437 12.32 5.73 19.38
C MET A 437 11.66 4.53 20.08
N ASN A 438 10.88 4.78 21.13
CA ASN A 438 10.13 3.74 21.82
C ASN A 438 9.07 3.13 20.91
N ALA A 439 8.23 3.96 20.29
CA ALA A 439 7.18 3.52 19.37
C ALA A 439 7.74 2.76 18.15
N LEU A 440 8.89 3.20 17.62
CA LEU A 440 9.59 2.49 16.56
C LEU A 440 10.13 1.14 17.02
N SER A 441 10.70 1.06 18.22
CA SER A 441 11.20 -0.20 18.78
C SER A 441 10.07 -1.19 19.04
N ASP A 442 8.94 -0.71 19.56
CA ASP A 442 7.74 -1.53 19.73
C ASP A 442 7.21 -2.00 18.38
N LEU A 443 7.10 -1.11 17.39
CA LEU A 443 6.71 -1.46 16.03
C LEU A 443 7.61 -2.56 15.46
N VAL A 444 8.93 -2.40 15.61
CA VAL A 444 9.97 -3.33 15.16
C VAL A 444 9.92 -4.68 15.87
N ASN A 445 9.45 -4.74 17.11
CA ASN A 445 9.34 -5.98 17.88
C ASN A 445 7.97 -6.67 17.73
N LEU A 446 6.97 -6.01 17.14
CA LEU A 446 5.66 -6.62 16.91
C LEU A 446 5.72 -7.82 15.98
N GLU A 447 5.06 -8.90 16.39
CA GLU A 447 4.73 -10.03 15.53
C GLU A 447 3.45 -9.70 14.75
N VAL A 448 3.56 -9.65 13.43
CA VAL A 448 2.45 -9.30 12.52
C VAL A 448 2.35 -10.35 11.42
N ASN A 449 1.11 -10.76 11.10
CA ASN A 449 0.83 -11.75 10.05
C ASN A 449 1.37 -11.31 8.68
N LYS A 450 1.27 -10.00 8.38
CA LYS A 450 1.79 -9.38 7.16
C LYS A 450 3.00 -8.50 7.49
N LYS A 451 4.20 -9.02 7.25
CA LYS A 451 5.44 -8.27 7.51
C LYS A 451 5.58 -7.04 6.61
N GLU A 452 5.02 -7.07 5.39
CA GLU A 452 5.04 -5.96 4.42
C GLU A 452 4.42 -4.67 4.96
N ASP A 453 3.28 -4.76 5.66
CA ASP A 453 2.59 -3.59 6.24
C ASP A 453 3.50 -2.89 7.27
N LYS A 454 4.21 -3.67 8.08
CA LYS A 454 5.16 -3.17 9.07
C LYS A 454 6.36 -2.48 8.43
N PHE A 455 6.93 -3.07 7.38
CA PHE A 455 8.06 -2.45 6.66
C PHE A 455 7.65 -1.15 5.98
N GLY A 456 6.47 -1.12 5.33
CA GLY A 456 5.92 0.08 4.73
C GLY A 456 5.78 1.22 5.75
N LEU A 457 5.27 0.93 6.95
CA LEU A 457 5.13 1.91 8.01
C LEU A 457 6.48 2.42 8.56
N VAL A 458 7.47 1.54 8.74
CA VAL A 458 8.84 1.96 9.14
C VAL A 458 9.47 2.84 8.07
N CYS A 459 9.26 2.57 6.79
CA CYS A 459 9.72 3.45 5.70
C CYS A 459 9.07 4.83 5.77
N VAL A 460 7.78 4.92 6.08
CA VAL A 460 7.11 6.22 6.23
C VAL A 460 7.70 7.00 7.41
N ILE A 461 7.96 6.33 8.56
CA ILE A 461 8.65 6.95 9.71
C ILE A 461 10.02 7.47 9.27
N LEU A 462 10.83 6.64 8.61
CA LEU A 462 12.15 7.00 8.09
C LEU A 462 12.10 8.26 7.21
N GLN A 463 11.17 8.31 6.25
CA GLN A 463 11.02 9.44 5.33
C GLN A 463 10.63 10.74 6.05
N ILE A 464 9.75 10.68 7.05
CA ILE A 464 9.35 11.84 7.85
C ILE A 464 10.53 12.30 8.72
N SER A 465 11.21 11.37 9.41
CA SER A 465 12.38 11.64 10.24
C SER A 465 13.53 12.26 9.46
N MET A 466 13.75 11.79 8.22
CA MET A 466 14.72 12.35 7.29
C MET A 466 14.40 13.81 6.94
N LYS A 467 13.14 14.17 6.71
CA LYS A 467 12.72 15.56 6.45
C LYS A 467 12.90 16.46 7.67
N GLN A 468 12.73 15.91 8.87
CA GLN A 468 12.89 16.62 10.14
C GLN A 468 14.35 16.62 10.67
N ASN A 469 15.28 15.98 9.97
CA ASN A 469 16.68 15.80 10.39
C ASN A 469 16.85 15.11 11.77
N SER A 470 15.94 14.21 12.16
CA SER A 470 16.06 13.44 13.41
C SER A 470 17.00 12.23 13.24
N LEU A 471 18.31 12.48 13.30
CA LEU A 471 19.37 11.51 12.97
C LEU A 471 19.26 10.15 13.70
N ASP A 472 18.99 10.15 15.00
CA ASP A 472 18.92 8.91 15.80
C ASP A 472 17.77 7.99 15.34
N VAL A 473 16.60 8.59 15.04
CA VAL A 473 15.43 7.87 14.54
C VAL A 473 15.70 7.33 13.13
N VAL A 474 16.35 8.14 12.28
CA VAL A 474 16.75 7.73 10.94
C VAL A 474 17.69 6.53 11.00
N GLY A 475 18.73 6.59 11.85
CA GLY A 475 19.68 5.50 12.04
C GLY A 475 18.98 4.22 12.50
N LYS A 476 18.14 4.29 13.53
CA LYS A 476 17.44 3.11 14.07
C LYS A 476 16.47 2.48 13.07
N ALA A 477 15.68 3.30 12.37
CA ALA A 477 14.77 2.80 11.34
C ALA A 477 15.54 2.15 10.19
N LEU A 478 16.65 2.76 9.75
CA LEU A 478 17.48 2.21 8.69
C LEU A 478 18.13 0.88 9.08
N HIS A 479 18.67 0.78 10.30
CA HIS A 479 19.20 -0.47 10.86
C HIS A 479 18.19 -1.63 10.81
N TYR A 480 16.92 -1.35 11.10
CA TYR A 480 15.87 -2.36 11.05
C TYR A 480 15.56 -2.80 9.61
N LEU A 481 15.45 -1.85 8.69
CA LEU A 481 15.13 -2.14 7.28
C LEU A 481 16.28 -2.90 6.58
N THR A 482 17.54 -2.61 6.90
CA THR A 482 18.68 -3.35 6.34
C THR A 482 18.77 -4.77 6.90
N ALA A 483 18.54 -4.96 8.20
CA ALA A 483 18.61 -6.29 8.84
C ALA A 483 17.52 -7.26 8.35
N SER A 484 16.39 -6.74 7.86
CA SER A 484 15.22 -7.54 7.50
C SER A 484 15.17 -8.00 6.04
N ASN A 485 16.07 -7.52 5.17
CA ASN A 485 16.17 -7.89 3.74
C ASN A 485 14.84 -7.83 2.96
N SER A 486 13.88 -7.01 3.38
CA SER A 486 12.49 -7.05 2.90
C SER A 486 12.15 -5.99 1.85
N LEU A 487 12.98 -4.95 1.70
CA LEU A 487 12.78 -3.86 0.75
C LEU A 487 13.58 -4.05 -0.53
N ASP A 488 13.11 -3.42 -1.59
CA ASP A 488 13.87 -3.26 -2.82
C ASP A 488 15.22 -2.58 -2.54
N TYR A 489 16.29 -3.21 -3.02
CA TYR A 489 17.67 -2.80 -2.80
C TYR A 489 17.93 -1.36 -3.27
N GLN A 490 17.24 -0.90 -4.32
CA GLN A 490 17.40 0.48 -4.82
C GLN A 490 16.96 1.52 -3.79
N ASN A 491 15.83 1.28 -3.10
CA ASN A 491 15.33 2.21 -2.09
C ASN A 491 16.27 2.25 -0.87
N LEU A 492 16.79 1.10 -0.44
CA LEU A 492 17.75 1.04 0.68
C LEU A 492 19.05 1.78 0.36
N ILE A 493 19.59 1.63 -0.86
CA ILE A 493 20.77 2.36 -1.32
C ILE A 493 20.53 3.87 -1.26
N VAL A 494 19.38 4.35 -1.75
CA VAL A 494 19.03 5.78 -1.72
C VAL A 494 18.94 6.29 -0.27
N PHE A 495 18.30 5.53 0.63
CA PHE A 495 18.22 5.91 2.04
C PHE A 495 19.58 5.95 2.73
N LEU A 496 20.47 4.98 2.46
CA LEU A 496 21.84 4.96 2.99
C LEU A 496 22.65 6.16 2.50
N LYS A 497 22.59 6.48 1.21
CA LYS A 497 23.25 7.69 0.66
C LYS A 497 22.72 8.95 1.31
N PHE A 498 21.40 9.07 1.46
CA PHE A 498 20.78 10.24 2.08
C PHE A 498 21.18 10.40 3.54
N TYR A 499 21.22 9.30 4.31
CA TYR A 499 21.64 9.33 5.70
C TYR A 499 23.11 9.74 5.85
N ILE A 500 24.02 9.24 4.99
CA ILE A 500 25.42 9.71 4.95
C ILE A 500 25.48 11.21 4.68
N MET A 501 24.69 11.73 3.73
CA MET A 501 24.65 13.17 3.44
C MET A 501 24.10 14.00 4.61
N LEU A 502 23.09 13.50 5.32
CA LEU A 502 22.56 14.14 6.53
C LEU A 502 23.59 14.20 7.65
N LEU A 503 24.28 13.10 7.93
CA LEU A 503 25.35 13.04 8.93
C LEU A 503 26.47 14.03 8.61
N LEU A 504 26.84 14.15 7.33
CA LEU A 504 27.83 15.12 6.87
C LEU A 504 27.37 16.58 7.01
N LYS A 505 26.10 16.87 6.73
CA LYS A 505 25.55 18.24 6.79
C LYS A 505 25.39 18.73 8.22
N ALA A 506 25.10 17.83 9.16
CA ALA A 506 24.80 18.20 10.54
C ALA A 506 26.02 18.75 11.31
N ASN A 507 27.24 18.78 10.73
CA ASN A 507 28.48 19.30 11.33
C ASN A 507 28.82 18.69 12.71
N TRP A 508 28.24 17.55 13.04
CA TRP A 508 28.64 16.78 14.23
C TRP A 508 30.12 16.45 14.07
N ARG A 509 30.88 16.55 15.17
CA ARG A 509 32.32 16.23 15.18
C ARG A 509 32.48 14.89 14.48
N ILE A 510 33.11 14.88 13.30
CA ILE A 510 33.05 13.75 12.36
C ILE A 510 33.49 12.43 13.02
N ARG A 511 34.32 12.52 14.07
CA ARG A 511 34.71 11.42 14.95
C ARG A 511 33.52 10.63 15.53
N ASP A 512 32.46 11.30 15.99
CA ASP A 512 31.32 10.66 16.67
C ASP A 512 30.35 10.00 15.69
N CYS A 513 30.41 10.36 14.40
CA CYS A 513 29.57 9.77 13.35
C CYS A 513 30.30 8.75 12.48
N CYS A 514 31.62 8.59 12.63
CA CYS A 514 32.42 7.67 11.82
C CYS A 514 31.86 6.25 11.84
N GLU A 515 31.43 5.75 13.00
CA GLU A 515 30.88 4.40 13.14
C GLU A 515 29.56 4.25 12.37
N ASN A 516 28.65 5.22 12.49
CA ASN A 516 27.38 5.21 11.76
C ASN A 516 27.59 5.27 10.24
N ILE A 517 28.56 6.06 9.77
CA ILE A 517 28.89 6.18 8.35
C ILE A 517 29.53 4.88 7.84
N ILE A 518 30.49 4.32 8.58
CA ILE A 518 31.11 3.03 8.26
C ILE A 518 30.04 1.94 8.19
N TYR A 519 29.12 1.90 9.15
CA TYR A 519 27.98 0.98 9.12
C TYR A 519 27.16 1.14 7.83
N CYS A 520 26.87 2.38 7.41
CA CYS A 520 26.12 2.60 6.17
C CYS A 520 26.85 2.08 4.94
N PHE A 521 28.17 2.26 4.88
CA PHE A 521 28.99 1.69 3.82
C PHE A 521 29.02 0.16 3.88
N ASP A 522 29.15 -0.43 5.07
CA ASP A 522 29.16 -1.88 5.25
C ASP A 522 27.84 -2.52 4.79
N GLU A 523 26.70 -1.94 5.17
CA GLU A 523 25.40 -2.41 4.72
C GLU A 523 25.18 -2.20 3.23
N ALA A 524 25.59 -1.05 2.67
CA ALA A 524 25.52 -0.84 1.22
C ALA A 524 26.34 -1.88 0.46
N HIS A 525 27.54 -2.21 0.95
CA HIS A 525 28.38 -3.25 0.35
C HIS A 525 27.71 -4.64 0.45
N LYS A 526 27.15 -5.01 1.60
CA LYS A 526 26.42 -6.29 1.77
C LYS A 526 25.22 -6.38 0.82
N ILE A 527 24.44 -5.31 0.71
CA ILE A 527 23.30 -5.21 -0.22
C ILE A 527 23.76 -5.44 -1.66
N MET A 528 24.82 -4.76 -2.09
CA MET A 528 25.37 -4.90 -3.44
C MET A 528 25.87 -6.33 -3.70
N LEU A 529 26.58 -6.93 -2.74
CA LEU A 529 27.08 -8.30 -2.83
C LEU A 529 25.93 -9.31 -3.02
N ASN A 530 24.85 -9.19 -2.24
CA ASN A 530 23.66 -10.05 -2.35
C ASN A 530 22.91 -9.83 -3.67
N SER A 531 22.90 -8.60 -4.20
CA SER A 531 22.23 -8.30 -5.47
C SER A 531 22.98 -8.86 -6.69
N LEU A 532 24.29 -9.08 -6.61
CA LEU A 532 25.07 -9.73 -7.68
C LEU A 532 24.72 -11.21 -7.82
N SER A 533 24.47 -11.91 -6.71
CA SER A 533 23.99 -13.31 -6.76
C SER A 533 22.61 -13.47 -7.40
N SER A 534 21.82 -12.39 -7.50
CA SER A 534 20.47 -12.41 -8.08
C SER A 534 20.37 -11.87 -9.51
N GLN A 535 21.50 -11.55 -10.17
CA GLN A 535 21.60 -11.14 -11.59
C GLN A 535 20.73 -9.94 -12.03
N LYS A 536 20.31 -9.04 -11.13
CA LYS A 536 19.20 -8.11 -11.43
C LYS A 536 19.52 -6.64 -11.73
N VAL A 537 20.72 -6.09 -11.55
CA VAL A 537 20.87 -4.62 -11.63
C VAL A 537 22.22 -4.13 -12.16
N ASN A 538 22.18 -3.05 -12.94
CA ASN A 538 23.32 -2.23 -13.36
C ASN A 538 23.82 -1.37 -12.17
N LEU A 539 24.49 -2.01 -11.20
CA LEU A 539 24.95 -1.42 -9.92
C LEU A 539 26.14 -0.45 -10.05
N SER A 540 26.67 -0.28 -11.27
CA SER A 540 27.95 0.40 -11.51
C SER A 540 27.95 1.86 -11.03
N ASN A 541 26.86 2.61 -11.26
CA ASN A 541 26.78 4.02 -10.85
C ASN A 541 26.75 4.20 -9.33
N ASP A 542 26.02 3.33 -8.62
CA ASP A 542 25.93 3.38 -7.17
C ASP A 542 27.26 2.96 -6.53
N ALA A 543 27.89 1.91 -7.07
CA ALA A 543 29.21 1.48 -6.64
C ALA A 543 30.26 2.57 -6.82
N VAL A 544 30.26 3.29 -7.95
CA VAL A 544 31.15 4.43 -8.19
C VAL A 544 30.91 5.55 -7.16
N TRP A 545 29.64 5.82 -6.80
CA TRP A 545 29.32 6.82 -5.78
C TRP A 545 29.90 6.43 -4.41
N PHE A 546 29.64 5.21 -3.94
CA PHE A 546 30.15 4.74 -2.64
C PHE A 546 31.67 4.62 -2.62
N MET A 547 32.29 4.16 -3.71
CA MET A 547 33.75 4.12 -3.89
C MET A 547 34.38 5.50 -3.67
N LYS A 548 33.86 6.53 -4.37
CA LYS A 548 34.35 7.91 -4.24
C LYS A 548 34.05 8.51 -2.87
N ALA A 549 32.85 8.23 -2.32
CA ALA A 549 32.45 8.72 -1.01
C ALA A 549 33.36 8.17 0.10
N ALA A 550 33.60 6.85 0.13
CA ALA A 550 34.49 6.21 1.09
C ALA A 550 35.92 6.76 1.01
N TRP A 551 36.46 6.93 -0.20
CA TRP A 551 37.77 7.55 -0.42
C TRP A 551 37.84 8.98 0.14
N ASN A 552 36.84 9.81 -0.18
CA ASN A 552 36.77 11.19 0.30
C ASN A 552 36.64 11.27 1.83
N MET A 553 35.93 10.32 2.45
CA MET A 553 35.83 10.22 3.90
C MET A 553 37.18 9.91 4.55
N ALA A 554 37.96 8.99 3.99
CA ALA A 554 39.32 8.70 4.47
C ALA A 554 40.20 9.95 4.43
N LEU A 555 40.16 10.72 3.34
CA LEU A 555 40.99 11.92 3.18
C LEU A 555 40.57 13.07 4.12
N LYS A 556 39.26 13.33 4.24
CA LYS A 556 38.75 14.39 5.12
C LYS A 556 39.01 14.11 6.59
N ASN A 557 38.98 12.83 6.99
CA ASN A 557 39.12 12.43 8.39
C ASN A 557 40.56 12.12 8.83
N ARG A 558 41.57 12.36 7.99
CA ARG A 558 42.97 11.99 8.26
C ARG A 558 43.52 12.46 9.62
N LYS A 559 43.03 13.59 10.15
CA LYS A 559 43.47 14.15 11.44
C LYS A 559 42.64 13.70 12.65
N LEU A 560 41.40 13.26 12.44
CA LEU A 560 40.42 13.04 13.51
C LEU A 560 40.09 11.56 13.73
N ALA A 561 40.15 10.74 12.68
CA ALA A 561 39.85 9.31 12.71
C ALA A 561 41.03 8.49 13.25
N THR A 562 40.71 7.34 13.84
CA THR A 562 41.72 6.33 14.21
C THR A 562 42.32 5.68 12.97
N VAL A 563 43.50 5.07 13.10
CA VAL A 563 44.16 4.36 11.99
C VAL A 563 43.26 3.24 11.44
N GLU A 564 42.53 2.55 12.31
CA GLU A 564 41.56 1.51 11.95
C GLU A 564 40.37 2.05 11.13
N GLN A 565 39.81 3.19 11.52
CA GLN A 565 38.73 3.83 10.78
C GLN A 565 39.19 4.27 9.38
N LEU A 566 40.39 4.86 9.28
CA LEU A 566 40.99 5.21 7.99
C LEU A 566 41.21 3.98 7.12
N ASN A 567 41.75 2.90 7.71
CA ASN A 567 41.91 1.62 7.04
C ASN A 567 40.57 1.11 6.48
N ARG A 568 39.52 1.12 7.30
CA ARG A 568 38.20 0.62 6.90
C ARG A 568 37.63 1.39 5.70
N TYR A 569 37.77 2.72 5.66
CA TYR A 569 37.33 3.52 4.51
C TYR A 569 38.09 3.19 3.21
N PHE A 570 39.41 2.96 3.28
CA PHE A 570 40.19 2.56 2.09
C PHE A 570 39.81 1.16 1.61
N VAL A 571 39.63 0.22 2.54
CA VAL A 571 39.14 -1.13 2.24
C VAL A 571 37.76 -1.08 1.59
N LEU A 572 36.83 -0.29 2.13
CA LEU A 572 35.50 -0.12 1.56
C LEU A 572 35.55 0.50 0.16
N SER A 573 36.40 1.52 -0.04
CA SER A 573 36.59 2.11 -1.37
C SER A 573 37.09 1.08 -2.39
N TYR A 574 38.05 0.23 -1.99
CA TYR A 574 38.49 -0.92 -2.80
C TYR A 574 37.33 -1.89 -3.07
N GLN A 575 36.60 -2.29 -2.04
CA GLN A 575 35.48 -3.24 -2.15
C GLN A 575 34.37 -2.75 -3.08
N PHE A 576 33.99 -1.47 -3.03
CA PHE A 576 33.01 -0.94 -3.98
C PHE A 576 33.55 -0.87 -5.42
N SER A 577 34.84 -0.62 -5.58
CA SER A 577 35.46 -0.55 -6.90
C SER A 577 35.51 -1.90 -7.63
N THR A 578 35.37 -3.04 -6.92
CA THR A 578 35.28 -4.37 -7.56
C THR A 578 33.92 -4.63 -8.21
N PHE A 579 32.89 -3.85 -7.86
CA PHE A 579 31.58 -3.88 -8.53
C PHE A 579 31.53 -3.01 -9.80
N CYS A 580 32.60 -2.28 -10.10
CA CYS A 580 32.68 -1.38 -11.23
C CYS A 580 33.38 -2.06 -12.42
N PRO A 581 33.10 -1.66 -13.67
CA PRO A 581 33.75 -2.25 -14.85
C PRO A 581 35.26 -2.01 -14.85
N GLU A 582 36.02 -3.00 -15.31
CA GLU A 582 37.50 -2.95 -15.37
C GLU A 582 37.97 -1.91 -16.40
N THR A 583 38.10 -0.66 -15.95
CA THR A 583 38.68 0.43 -16.71
C THR A 583 40.02 0.82 -16.12
N LYS A 584 40.90 1.44 -16.93
CA LYS A 584 42.19 1.97 -16.48
C LYS A 584 42.08 2.79 -15.20
N VAL A 585 41.05 3.64 -15.10
CA VAL A 585 40.81 4.53 -13.94
C VAL A 585 40.46 3.72 -12.69
N ILE A 586 39.58 2.72 -12.82
CA ILE A 586 39.11 1.90 -11.69
C ILE A 586 40.22 0.99 -11.18
N VAL A 587 40.95 0.32 -12.08
CA VAL A 587 42.07 -0.57 -11.69
C VAL A 587 43.20 0.24 -11.04
N SER A 588 43.50 1.45 -11.55
CA SER A 588 44.46 2.35 -10.91
C SER A 588 43.99 2.79 -9.52
N HIS A 589 42.70 3.09 -9.35
CA HIS A 589 42.11 3.42 -8.06
C HIS A 589 42.19 2.24 -7.07
N GLN A 590 41.87 1.03 -7.51
CA GLN A 590 42.01 -0.19 -6.72
C GLN A 590 43.45 -0.36 -6.20
N MET A 591 44.44 -0.18 -7.07
CA MET A 591 45.85 -0.27 -6.70
C MET A 591 46.24 0.78 -5.65
N ILE A 592 45.75 2.01 -5.78
CA ILE A 592 45.97 3.06 -4.78
C ILE A 592 45.29 2.70 -3.44
N CYS A 593 44.07 2.18 -3.45
CA CYS A 593 43.40 1.74 -2.23
C CYS A 593 44.16 0.60 -1.52
N LEU A 594 44.70 -0.37 -2.27
CA LEU A 594 45.52 -1.45 -1.73
C LEU A 594 46.80 -0.92 -1.07
N ILE A 595 47.47 0.04 -1.70
CA ILE A 595 48.64 0.72 -1.09
C ILE A 595 48.25 1.43 0.21
N MET A 596 47.10 2.12 0.24
CA MET A 596 46.64 2.82 1.44
C MET A 596 46.20 1.85 2.56
N ASP A 597 45.60 0.71 2.20
CA ASP A 597 45.30 -0.39 3.14
C ASP A 597 46.61 -0.93 3.77
N ALA A 598 47.60 -1.25 2.94
CA ALA A 598 48.92 -1.70 3.42
C ALA A 598 49.60 -0.64 4.31
N ALA A 599 49.62 0.63 3.88
CA ALA A 599 50.25 1.72 4.61
C ALA A 599 49.59 1.95 5.98
N THR A 600 48.26 1.91 6.06
CA THR A 600 47.54 2.11 7.33
C THR A 600 47.76 0.94 8.28
N LYS A 601 47.78 -0.30 7.78
CA LYS A 601 48.12 -1.49 8.58
C LYS A 601 49.55 -1.47 9.11
N LEU A 602 50.50 -1.09 8.26
CA LEU A 602 51.90 -0.99 8.66
C LEU A 602 52.10 0.13 9.69
N ARG A 603 51.41 1.27 9.51
CA ARG A 603 51.40 2.36 10.49
C ARG A 603 50.82 1.92 11.82
N PHE A 604 49.71 1.17 11.82
CA PHE A 604 49.13 0.59 13.03
C PHE A 604 50.16 -0.26 13.79
N VAL A 605 50.85 -1.17 13.09
CA VAL A 605 51.91 -2.03 13.67
C VAL A 605 53.14 -1.24 14.13
N ASN A 606 53.39 -0.06 13.55
CA ASN A 606 54.50 0.80 13.97
C ASN A 606 54.16 1.68 15.19
N GLU A 607 52.87 1.99 15.40
CA GLU A 607 52.39 2.80 16.53
C GLU A 607 51.98 1.95 17.74
N SER A 608 51.81 0.64 17.57
CA SER A 608 51.44 -0.29 18.65
C SER A 608 52.63 -0.60 19.58
N LEU A 609 52.34 -0.64 20.89
CA LEU A 609 53.35 -0.79 21.95
C LEU A 609 53.69 -2.25 22.31
N HIS A 610 52.94 -3.23 21.77
CA HIS A 610 53.02 -4.64 22.19
C HIS A 610 52.86 -5.62 21.01
N ASN A 611 53.86 -6.48 20.79
CA ASN A 611 53.88 -7.57 19.81
C ASN A 611 52.75 -8.61 20.04
N ASN A 612 51.53 -8.27 19.65
CA ASN A 612 50.32 -9.07 19.84
C ASN A 612 49.96 -9.90 18.57
N ILE A 613 49.08 -10.89 18.73
CA ILE A 613 48.53 -11.73 17.63
C ILE A 613 47.95 -10.87 16.49
N GLU A 614 47.36 -9.73 16.83
CA GLU A 614 46.73 -8.83 15.87
C GLU A 614 47.74 -8.14 14.94
N GLU A 615 48.93 -7.76 15.45
CA GLU A 615 49.98 -7.19 14.62
C GLU A 615 50.48 -8.20 13.59
N ARG A 616 50.70 -9.46 14.01
CA ARG A 616 51.03 -10.56 13.08
C ARG A 616 49.96 -10.74 12.02
N ARG A 617 48.67 -10.71 12.40
CA ARG A 617 47.54 -10.81 11.44
C ARG A 617 47.56 -9.65 10.44
N MET A 618 47.81 -8.43 10.90
CA MET A 618 47.90 -7.24 10.04
C MET A 618 49.07 -7.38 9.05
N LEU A 619 50.25 -7.78 9.52
CA LEU A 619 51.43 -8.00 8.68
C LEU A 619 51.20 -9.09 7.62
N VAL A 620 50.62 -10.23 7.98
CA VAL A 620 50.25 -11.28 7.02
C VAL A 620 49.28 -10.74 5.98
N SER A 621 48.28 -9.94 6.37
CA SER A 621 47.35 -9.35 5.41
C SER A 621 48.00 -8.38 4.42
N ILE A 622 49.12 -7.73 4.76
CA ILE A 622 49.88 -6.88 3.83
C ILE A 622 50.44 -7.70 2.67
N THR A 623 50.85 -8.94 2.94
CA THR A 623 51.35 -9.86 1.90
C THR A 623 50.24 -10.23 0.92
N GLU A 624 49.03 -10.51 1.42
CA GLU A 624 47.86 -10.78 0.59
C GLU A 624 47.46 -9.55 -0.25
N ILE A 625 47.54 -8.35 0.33
CA ILE A 625 47.31 -7.08 -0.39
C ILE A 625 48.30 -6.94 -1.55
N GLY A 626 49.58 -7.26 -1.33
CA GLY A 626 50.61 -7.24 -2.37
C GLY A 626 50.28 -8.19 -3.52
N THR A 627 49.82 -9.41 -3.23
CA THR A 627 49.39 -10.34 -4.30
C THR A 627 48.26 -9.78 -5.16
N LYS A 628 47.23 -9.17 -4.54
CA LYS A 628 46.12 -8.50 -5.23
C LYS A 628 46.60 -7.30 -6.04
N PHE A 629 47.54 -6.53 -5.50
CA PHE A 629 48.13 -5.38 -6.19
C PHE A 629 48.82 -5.81 -7.49
N PHE A 630 49.63 -6.88 -7.45
CA PHE A 630 50.30 -7.38 -8.65
C PHE A 630 49.35 -8.05 -9.65
N GLN A 631 48.25 -8.65 -9.19
CA GLN A 631 47.17 -9.11 -10.07
C GLN A 631 46.54 -7.92 -10.82
N ASN A 632 46.17 -6.86 -10.11
CA ASN A 632 45.61 -5.65 -10.71
C ASN A 632 46.59 -4.96 -11.65
N ARG A 633 47.89 -4.97 -11.33
CA ARG A 633 48.93 -4.49 -12.24
C ARG A 633 48.96 -5.28 -13.55
N ARG A 634 48.83 -6.61 -13.50
CA ARG A 634 48.76 -7.46 -14.70
C ARG A 634 47.52 -7.17 -15.55
N ILE A 635 46.39 -6.89 -14.91
CA ILE A 635 45.16 -6.47 -15.61
C ILE A 635 45.39 -5.11 -16.28
N LEU A 636 45.95 -4.14 -15.54
CA LEU A 636 46.24 -2.81 -16.07
C LEU A 636 47.19 -2.84 -17.27
N THR A 637 48.22 -3.70 -17.25
CA THR A 637 49.14 -3.87 -18.40
C THR A 637 48.46 -4.49 -19.61
N LYS A 638 47.38 -5.27 -19.44
CA LYS A 638 46.58 -5.78 -20.57
C LYS A 638 45.67 -4.71 -21.15
N LEU A 639 45.25 -3.75 -20.32
CA LEU A 639 44.36 -2.66 -20.71
C LEU A 639 45.12 -1.47 -21.34
N ASN A 640 46.45 -1.45 -21.27
CA ASN A 640 47.26 -0.29 -21.61
C ASN A 640 48.69 -0.70 -22.03
N ASP A 641 49.10 -0.40 -23.26
CA ASP A 641 50.44 -0.76 -23.78
C ASP A 641 51.59 0.10 -23.22
N ASP A 642 51.29 1.27 -22.63
CA ASP A 642 52.31 2.19 -22.10
C ASP A 642 52.45 2.14 -20.58
N PHE A 643 53.70 1.92 -20.12
CA PHE A 643 54.13 1.99 -18.73
C PHE A 643 54.37 3.44 -18.31
N ASP A 644 53.47 4.00 -17.49
CA ASP A 644 53.58 5.37 -16.99
C ASP A 644 54.52 5.47 -15.75
N LYS A 645 55.23 6.59 -15.59
CA LYS A 645 56.18 6.85 -14.48
C LYS A 645 55.49 6.79 -13.11
N SER A 646 54.20 7.14 -13.06
CA SER A 646 53.33 7.04 -11.89
C SER A 646 53.21 5.60 -11.36
N MET A 647 53.08 4.62 -12.25
CA MET A 647 52.93 3.20 -11.93
C MET A 647 54.19 2.58 -11.33
N LYS A 648 55.36 3.06 -11.76
CA LYS A 648 56.64 2.68 -11.18
C LYS A 648 56.72 3.07 -9.70
N ASN A 649 56.30 4.29 -9.36
CA ASN A 649 56.31 4.76 -7.97
C ASN A 649 55.36 3.97 -7.07
N LEU A 650 54.15 3.65 -7.55
CA LEU A 650 53.19 2.81 -6.82
C LEU A 650 53.75 1.39 -6.58
N THR A 651 54.41 0.82 -7.59
CA THR A 651 55.08 -0.49 -7.47
C THR A 651 56.17 -0.47 -6.41
N ILE A 652 57.02 0.57 -6.43
CA ILE A 652 58.09 0.72 -5.43
C ILE A 652 57.50 0.79 -4.03
N LEU A 653 56.46 1.61 -3.81
CA LEU A 653 55.81 1.73 -2.50
C LEU A 653 55.25 0.39 -1.99
N MET A 654 54.56 -0.36 -2.85
CA MET A 654 54.00 -1.66 -2.46
C MET A 654 55.11 -2.66 -2.09
N LEU A 655 56.17 -2.75 -2.90
CA LEU A 655 57.32 -3.62 -2.61
C LEU A 655 57.99 -3.25 -1.29
N LEU A 656 58.12 -1.94 -0.98
CA LEU A 656 58.66 -1.49 0.30
C LEU A 656 57.80 -1.96 1.48
N TYR A 657 56.48 -1.86 1.37
CA TYR A 657 55.57 -2.30 2.42
C TYR A 657 55.58 -3.83 2.61
N GLU A 658 55.67 -4.61 1.52
CA GLU A 658 55.85 -6.06 1.63
C GLU A 658 57.18 -6.43 2.29
N ILE A 659 58.28 -5.79 1.90
CA ILE A 659 59.60 -6.02 2.49
C ILE A 659 59.60 -5.70 3.99
N GLU A 660 59.04 -4.55 4.39
CA GLU A 660 58.94 -4.20 5.82
C GLU A 660 58.04 -5.20 6.57
N ALA A 661 56.94 -5.65 5.96
CA ALA A 661 56.04 -6.61 6.57
C ALA A 661 56.71 -7.97 6.79
N PHE A 662 57.40 -8.52 5.77
CA PHE A 662 58.13 -9.77 5.89
C PHE A 662 59.29 -9.67 6.90
N ALA A 663 59.99 -8.54 6.94
CA ALA A 663 61.07 -8.32 7.91
C ALA A 663 60.53 -8.33 9.35
N LYS A 664 59.38 -7.69 9.59
CA LYS A 664 58.70 -7.71 10.90
C LYS A 664 58.14 -9.09 11.27
N LEU A 665 57.80 -9.93 10.29
CA LEU A 665 57.34 -11.31 10.51
C LEU A 665 58.48 -12.32 10.74
N ASP A 666 59.73 -11.91 10.53
CA ASP A 666 60.91 -12.78 10.45
C ASP A 666 60.84 -13.86 9.34
N ASP A 667 60.14 -13.57 8.23
CA ASP A 667 59.97 -14.46 7.08
C ASP A 667 60.91 -14.07 5.94
N LEU A 668 62.15 -14.53 6.04
CA LEU A 668 63.20 -14.20 5.08
C LEU A 668 63.02 -14.87 3.72
N GLU A 669 62.50 -16.09 3.66
CA GLU A 669 62.32 -16.81 2.40
C GLU A 669 61.39 -16.04 1.45
N ASN A 670 60.30 -15.49 2.01
CA ASN A 670 59.35 -14.70 1.23
C ASN A 670 59.78 -13.25 1.05
N LEU A 671 60.64 -12.69 1.91
CA LEU A 671 61.22 -11.35 1.75
C LEU A 671 62.13 -11.23 0.51
N MET A 672 62.86 -12.29 0.16
CA MET A 672 63.86 -12.22 -0.92
C MET A 672 63.23 -11.89 -2.29
N LYS A 673 62.04 -12.40 -2.58
CA LYS A 673 61.34 -12.18 -3.86
C LYS A 673 61.00 -10.70 -4.12
N PRO A 674 60.30 -9.99 -3.23
CA PRO A 674 60.02 -8.56 -3.42
C PRO A 674 61.30 -7.73 -3.35
N LEU A 675 62.30 -8.12 -2.56
CA LEU A 675 63.60 -7.43 -2.54
C LEU A 675 64.31 -7.52 -3.89
N ASP A 676 64.42 -8.72 -4.48
CA ASP A 676 65.04 -8.89 -5.80
C ASP A 676 64.30 -8.10 -6.87
N THR A 677 62.96 -8.20 -6.88
CA THR A 677 62.09 -7.44 -7.79
C THR A 677 62.31 -5.94 -7.66
N LEU A 678 62.51 -5.44 -6.43
CA LEU A 678 62.75 -4.02 -6.17
C LEU A 678 64.13 -3.57 -6.64
N LEU A 679 65.17 -4.38 -6.39
CA LEU A 679 66.56 -4.06 -6.75
C LEU A 679 66.82 -4.12 -8.27
N ASP A 680 65.95 -4.78 -9.03
CA ASP A 680 65.97 -4.78 -10.50
C ASP A 680 65.31 -3.53 -11.11
N LEU A 681 64.58 -2.73 -10.31
CA LEU A 681 64.03 -1.45 -10.75
C LEU A 681 65.08 -0.34 -10.69
N SER A 682 64.89 0.73 -11.48
CA SER A 682 65.73 1.93 -11.37
C SER A 682 65.39 2.73 -10.11
N LEU A 683 66.15 2.52 -9.04
CA LEU A 683 65.90 3.11 -7.71
C LEU A 683 66.58 4.46 -7.49
N ASP A 684 65.93 5.29 -6.67
CA ASP A 684 66.51 6.53 -6.14
C ASP A 684 67.17 6.28 -4.78
N VAL A 685 68.14 7.12 -4.41
CA VAL A 685 68.92 6.97 -3.17
C VAL A 685 68.04 6.92 -1.90
N PRO A 686 66.96 7.72 -1.76
CA PRO A 686 66.08 7.63 -0.58
C PRO A 686 65.42 6.26 -0.42
N VAL A 687 65.06 5.60 -1.53
CA VAL A 687 64.44 4.26 -1.51
C VAL A 687 65.44 3.22 -0.99
N LEU A 688 66.67 3.24 -1.52
CA LEU A 688 67.76 2.38 -1.03
C LEU A 688 68.09 2.65 0.44
N SER A 689 68.09 3.91 0.85
CA SER A 689 68.32 4.30 2.24
C SER A 689 67.23 3.78 3.17
N HIS A 690 65.98 3.77 2.73
CA HIS A 690 64.85 3.26 3.51
C HIS A 690 64.93 1.73 3.68
N ILE A 691 65.17 0.98 2.60
CA ILE A 691 65.34 -0.49 2.69
C ILE A 691 66.54 -0.85 3.56
N ALA A 692 67.66 -0.14 3.42
CA ALA A 692 68.83 -0.34 4.26
C ALA A 692 68.55 -0.01 5.74
N ALA A 693 67.65 0.93 6.04
CA ALA A 693 67.21 1.17 7.40
C ALA A 693 66.38 0.00 7.94
N ILE A 694 65.41 -0.51 7.15
CA ILE A 694 64.62 -1.69 7.50
C ILE A 694 65.53 -2.90 7.77
N MET A 695 66.48 -3.21 6.89
CA MET A 695 67.36 -4.37 7.10
C MET A 695 68.25 -4.22 8.33
N ARG A 696 68.55 -2.98 8.75
CA ARG A 696 69.37 -2.71 9.94
C ARG A 696 68.57 -2.79 11.25
N THR A 697 67.26 -2.55 11.24
CA THR A 697 66.45 -2.70 12.45
C THR A 697 66.35 -4.15 12.90
N PHE A 698 66.52 -5.11 11.98
CA PHE A 698 66.49 -6.55 12.24
C PHE A 698 67.88 -7.20 12.26
N ASP A 699 68.94 -6.37 12.34
CA ASP A 699 70.35 -6.76 12.27
C ASP A 699 70.85 -7.56 13.49
N LEU A 700 69.97 -8.10 14.33
CA LEU A 700 70.36 -8.95 15.47
C LEU A 700 70.57 -10.43 15.07
N SER A 701 70.11 -10.86 13.89
CA SER A 701 70.34 -12.23 13.39
C SER A 701 71.26 -12.24 12.16
N GLU A 702 72.11 -13.27 12.03
CA GLU A 702 72.97 -13.47 10.84
C GLU A 702 72.15 -13.63 9.55
N LYS A 703 70.85 -13.91 9.66
CA LYS A 703 69.98 -14.20 8.52
C LYS A 703 69.70 -12.96 7.64
N TYR A 704 69.73 -11.73 8.18
CA TYR A 704 69.51 -10.49 7.41
C TYR A 704 70.75 -9.98 6.68
N VAL A 705 71.89 -10.66 6.80
CA VAL A 705 73.13 -10.28 6.11
C VAL A 705 72.99 -10.41 4.60
N ILE A 706 72.38 -11.51 4.13
CA ILE A 706 72.19 -11.77 2.69
C ILE A 706 71.39 -10.64 2.00
N PRO A 707 70.21 -10.21 2.52
CA PRO A 707 69.52 -9.02 2.04
C PRO A 707 70.41 -7.76 1.95
N GLN A 708 71.21 -7.48 2.98
CA GLN A 708 72.09 -6.31 3.02
C GLN A 708 73.19 -6.40 1.95
N LEU A 709 73.75 -7.57 1.72
CA LEU A 709 74.74 -7.81 0.66
C LEU A 709 74.16 -7.57 -0.75
N LYS A 710 72.89 -7.92 -0.99
CA LYS A 710 72.21 -7.61 -2.26
C LYS A 710 71.97 -6.11 -2.46
N ILE A 711 71.67 -5.38 -1.39
CA ILE A 711 71.56 -3.91 -1.44
C ILE A 711 72.92 -3.31 -1.82
N LEU A 712 74.02 -3.82 -1.24
CA LEU A 712 75.38 -3.40 -1.60
C LEU A 712 75.72 -3.68 -3.07
N ASP A 713 75.29 -4.81 -3.63
CA ASP A 713 75.43 -5.08 -5.07
C ASP A 713 74.69 -4.06 -5.93
N CYS A 714 73.48 -3.69 -5.55
CA CYS A 714 72.72 -2.66 -6.26
C CYS A 714 73.42 -1.29 -6.17
N ILE A 715 73.89 -0.90 -4.99
CA ILE A 715 74.67 0.33 -4.80
C ILE A 715 75.94 0.31 -5.67
N TYR A 716 76.66 -0.80 -5.68
CA TYR A 716 77.85 -0.98 -6.52
C TYR A 716 77.52 -0.78 -8.01
N ARG A 717 76.45 -1.43 -8.51
CA ARG A 717 75.96 -1.25 -9.89
C ARG A 717 75.62 0.21 -10.22
N LEU A 718 75.08 0.97 -9.27
CA LEU A 718 74.74 2.39 -9.46
C LEU A 718 75.96 3.32 -9.38
N CYS A 719 77.01 2.93 -8.65
CA CYS A 719 78.24 3.69 -8.52
C CYS A 719 79.18 3.58 -9.73
N LEU A 720 79.03 2.57 -10.58
CA LEU A 720 79.87 2.30 -11.75
C LEU A 720 79.65 3.20 -12.99
N PRO A 721 78.42 3.52 -13.45
CA PRO A 721 78.21 3.99 -14.82
C PRO A 721 78.14 5.52 -15.01
N ASN A 722 77.81 6.31 -13.97
CA ASN A 722 77.41 7.72 -14.14
C ASN A 722 78.46 8.70 -13.59
N GLU A 723 79.27 9.31 -14.46
CA GLU A 723 80.27 10.34 -14.09
C GLU A 723 79.66 11.70 -13.73
N ASN A 724 78.42 11.99 -14.18
CA ASN A 724 77.87 13.35 -14.18
C ASN A 724 77.04 13.75 -12.94
N ASP A 725 76.72 12.82 -12.03
CA ASP A 725 75.86 13.08 -10.86
C ASP A 725 76.61 12.86 -9.53
N ASN A 726 77.48 13.82 -9.20
CA ASN A 726 78.39 13.75 -8.06
C ASN A 726 77.67 13.72 -6.70
N ASP A 727 76.51 14.34 -6.58
CA ASP A 727 75.78 14.38 -5.32
C ASP A 727 75.05 13.07 -5.05
N LYS A 728 74.46 12.45 -6.08
CA LYS A 728 73.94 11.08 -5.99
C LYS A 728 75.03 10.08 -5.59
N PHE A 729 76.22 10.22 -6.16
CA PHE A 729 77.38 9.38 -5.82
C PHE A 729 77.79 9.52 -4.36
N LYS A 730 77.93 10.75 -3.84
CA LYS A 730 78.24 10.98 -2.42
C LYS A 730 77.22 10.32 -1.49
N SER A 731 75.93 10.47 -1.79
CA SER A 731 74.87 9.87 -0.96
C SER A 731 74.91 8.34 -0.99
N LEU A 732 75.21 7.73 -2.14
CA LEU A 732 75.41 6.28 -2.25
C LEU A 732 76.64 5.80 -1.45
N CYS A 733 77.75 6.54 -1.45
CA CYS A 733 78.93 6.21 -0.64
C CYS A 733 78.63 6.26 0.87
N ILE A 734 77.90 7.28 1.33
CA ILE A 734 77.48 7.39 2.73
C ILE A 734 76.59 6.22 3.13
N LEU A 735 75.64 5.85 2.27
CA LEU A 735 74.76 4.70 2.51
C LEU A 735 75.55 3.39 2.55
N GLN A 736 76.46 3.19 1.61
CA GLN A 736 77.34 2.03 1.53
C GLN A 736 78.21 1.90 2.78
N ARG A 737 78.82 3.01 3.24
CA ARG A 737 79.55 3.07 4.50
C ARG A 737 78.70 2.65 5.69
N SER A 738 77.47 3.16 5.77
CA SER A 738 76.54 2.84 6.85
C SER A 738 76.29 1.32 6.94
N ILE A 739 75.99 0.67 5.82
CA ILE A 739 75.72 -0.78 5.76
C ILE A 739 76.99 -1.58 6.07
N LEU A 740 78.11 -1.25 5.42
CA LEU A 740 79.38 -1.95 5.65
C LEU A 740 79.88 -1.79 7.09
N THR A 741 79.63 -0.66 7.75
CA THR A 741 80.00 -0.47 9.15
C THR A 741 79.35 -1.53 10.04
N SER A 742 78.03 -1.76 9.92
CA SER A 742 77.38 -2.75 10.79
C SER A 742 77.76 -4.19 10.45
N LEU A 743 78.03 -4.48 9.17
CA LEU A 743 78.49 -5.81 8.74
C LEU A 743 79.92 -6.14 9.18
N ILE A 744 80.87 -5.21 9.07
CA ILE A 744 82.29 -5.45 9.42
C ILE A 744 82.47 -5.65 10.93
N ASP A 745 81.69 -4.92 11.73
CA ASP A 745 81.79 -5.00 13.20
C ASP A 745 81.31 -6.36 13.74
N LYS A 746 80.58 -7.14 12.95
CA LYS A 746 80.11 -8.48 13.32
C LYS A 746 81.14 -9.57 13.08
N ASN A 747 81.02 -10.64 13.86
CA ASN A 747 81.77 -11.87 13.69
C ASN A 747 80.84 -12.97 13.20
N PHE A 748 80.87 -13.23 11.88
CA PHE A 748 80.06 -14.30 11.28
C PHE A 748 80.67 -15.68 11.56
N THR A 749 79.80 -16.62 11.91
CA THR A 749 80.17 -18.03 12.09
C THR A 749 80.20 -18.79 10.76
N ASP A 750 79.37 -18.39 9.80
CA ASP A 750 79.33 -18.95 8.45
C ASP A 750 80.47 -18.40 7.56
N ILE A 751 81.32 -19.31 7.08
CA ILE A 751 82.45 -19.02 6.21
C ILE A 751 81.98 -18.41 4.88
N ASN A 752 80.84 -18.85 4.34
CA ASN A 752 80.32 -18.37 3.06
C ASN A 752 79.92 -16.88 3.14
N ILE A 753 79.31 -16.47 4.25
CA ILE A 753 78.93 -15.07 4.49
C ILE A 753 80.17 -14.18 4.62
N SER A 754 81.20 -14.66 5.31
CA SER A 754 82.47 -13.94 5.45
C SER A 754 83.15 -13.71 4.09
N ASP A 755 83.15 -14.72 3.20
CA ASP A 755 83.71 -14.59 1.85
C ASP A 755 82.86 -13.70 0.92
N LEU A 756 81.53 -13.76 1.03
CA LEU A 756 80.63 -12.86 0.31
C LEU A 756 80.83 -11.40 0.73
N LEU A 757 80.94 -11.12 2.04
CA LEU A 757 81.26 -9.78 2.55
C LEU A 757 82.62 -9.30 2.04
N TRP A 758 83.62 -10.18 2.05
CA TRP A 758 84.93 -9.88 1.50
C TRP A 758 84.88 -9.51 0.01
N SER A 759 84.06 -10.22 -0.77
CA SER A 759 83.81 -9.88 -2.18
C SER A 759 83.20 -8.47 -2.32
N LYS A 760 82.23 -8.09 -1.48
CA LYS A 760 81.64 -6.73 -1.48
C LYS A 760 82.65 -5.65 -1.11
N LEU A 761 83.58 -5.94 -0.20
CA LEU A 761 84.64 -5.01 0.17
C LEU A 761 85.63 -4.77 -0.98
N LYS A 762 85.94 -5.81 -1.75
CA LYS A 762 86.72 -5.66 -2.99
C LYS A 762 85.99 -4.80 -4.03
N GLN A 763 84.70 -5.04 -4.23
CA GLN A 763 83.88 -4.21 -5.11
C GLN A 763 83.89 -2.74 -4.66
N PHE A 764 83.77 -2.47 -3.35
CA PHE A 764 83.88 -1.10 -2.83
C PHE A 764 85.27 -0.49 -3.08
N LEU A 765 86.33 -1.25 -2.82
CA LEU A 765 87.72 -0.84 -3.11
C LEU A 765 87.90 -0.48 -4.60
N ASP A 766 87.31 -1.25 -5.50
CA ASP A 766 87.35 -0.98 -6.94
C ASP A 766 86.68 0.36 -7.29
N VAL A 767 85.52 0.67 -6.69
CA VAL A 767 84.86 1.98 -6.86
C VAL A 767 85.74 3.11 -6.33
N VAL A 768 86.33 2.92 -5.14
CA VAL A 768 87.25 3.87 -4.49
C VAL A 768 88.45 4.18 -5.39
N ILE A 769 89.07 3.16 -5.97
CA ILE A 769 90.23 3.32 -6.87
C ILE A 769 89.81 4.04 -8.15
N LYS A 770 88.72 3.58 -8.80
CA LYS A 770 88.26 4.13 -10.08
C LYS A 770 87.77 5.57 -9.98
N ARG A 771 87.13 5.96 -8.87
CA ARG A 771 86.51 7.28 -8.68
C ARG A 771 87.17 8.12 -7.58
N ARG A 772 88.48 7.91 -7.34
CA ARG A 772 89.27 8.55 -6.27
C ARG A 772 89.04 10.05 -6.10
N LYS A 773 88.93 10.80 -7.21
CA LYS A 773 88.78 12.27 -7.19
C LYS A 773 87.45 12.76 -6.59
N HIS A 774 86.44 11.90 -6.52
CA HIS A 774 85.10 12.25 -6.06
C HIS A 774 84.77 11.68 -4.67
N PHE A 775 85.69 10.94 -4.04
CA PHE A 775 85.55 10.46 -2.67
C PHE A 775 85.99 11.52 -1.66
N ALA A 776 85.18 11.72 -0.62
CA ALA A 776 85.58 12.54 0.52
C ALA A 776 86.69 11.82 1.31
N GLU A 777 87.74 12.56 1.71
CA GLU A 777 88.87 12.00 2.46
C GLU A 777 88.43 11.27 3.74
N LYS A 778 87.40 11.80 4.42
CA LYS A 778 86.80 11.20 5.62
C LYS A 778 86.25 9.78 5.39
N GLU A 779 85.77 9.47 4.19
CA GLU A 779 85.27 8.13 3.82
C GLU A 779 86.42 7.14 3.63
N LEU A 780 87.52 7.59 3.02
CA LEU A 780 88.74 6.78 2.86
C LEU A 780 89.38 6.48 4.20
N ILE A 781 89.47 7.47 5.10
CA ILE A 781 90.00 7.31 6.46
C ILE A 781 89.14 6.33 7.26
N TRP A 782 87.81 6.46 7.21
CA TRP A 782 86.90 5.52 7.88
C TRP A 782 87.16 4.08 7.42
N PHE A 783 87.27 3.86 6.11
CA PHE A 783 87.46 2.53 5.54
C PHE A 783 88.81 1.92 5.96
N ILE A 784 89.90 2.71 5.92
CA ILE A 784 91.23 2.29 6.38
C ILE A 784 91.19 1.84 7.84
N ILE A 785 90.60 2.65 8.71
CA ILE A 785 90.53 2.37 10.15
C ILE A 785 89.68 1.13 10.41
N LYS A 786 88.52 0.98 9.76
CA LYS A 786 87.64 -0.18 9.95
C LYS A 786 88.29 -1.49 9.50
N CYS A 787 88.88 -1.53 8.30
CA CYS A 787 89.58 -2.72 7.83
C CYS A 787 90.81 -3.04 8.69
N TRP A 788 91.53 -2.02 9.18
CA TRP A 788 92.71 -2.22 10.03
C TRP A 788 92.34 -2.77 11.39
N ASN A 789 91.32 -2.21 12.03
CA ASN A 789 90.83 -2.68 13.32
C ASN A 789 90.28 -4.11 13.20
N LYS A 790 89.57 -4.44 12.11
CA LYS A 790 89.08 -5.81 11.86
C LYS A 790 90.23 -6.79 11.65
N GLY A 791 91.25 -6.39 10.88
CA GLY A 791 92.45 -7.18 10.68
C GLY A 791 93.22 -7.42 11.98
N TRP A 792 93.35 -6.38 12.82
CA TRP A 792 93.94 -6.50 14.15
C TRP A 792 93.14 -7.42 15.08
N GLU A 793 91.82 -7.33 15.08
CA GLU A 793 90.93 -8.23 15.84
C GLU A 793 91.15 -9.70 15.42
N ARG A 794 91.20 -9.98 14.12
CA ARG A 794 91.47 -11.33 13.58
C ARG A 794 92.88 -11.82 13.92
N PHE A 795 93.86 -10.93 13.86
CA PHE A 795 95.24 -11.22 14.24
C PHE A 795 95.36 -11.57 15.73
N ALA A 796 94.69 -10.80 16.60
CA ALA A 796 94.62 -11.08 18.04
C ALA A 796 93.92 -12.41 18.35
N ALA A 797 92.94 -12.81 17.54
CA ALA A 797 92.27 -14.11 17.61
C ALA A 797 93.07 -15.28 16.99
N MET A 798 94.39 -15.10 16.75
CA MET A 798 95.30 -16.07 16.12
C MET A 798 94.93 -16.49 14.69
N LYS A 799 94.03 -15.77 14.01
CA LYS A 799 93.70 -15.98 12.59
C LYS A 799 94.61 -15.13 11.71
N TYR A 800 95.92 -15.39 11.75
CA TYR A 800 96.94 -14.51 11.17
C TYR A 800 96.75 -14.23 9.67
N ARG A 801 96.47 -15.26 8.86
CA ARG A 801 96.20 -15.10 7.41
C ARG A 801 94.97 -14.25 7.10
N ASP A 802 93.90 -14.37 7.89
CA ASP A 802 92.70 -13.54 7.73
C ASP A 802 92.99 -12.11 8.21
N GLY A 803 93.71 -11.95 9.32
CA GLY A 803 94.14 -10.64 9.83
C GLY A 803 94.95 -9.82 8.81
N GLU A 804 95.94 -10.42 8.17
CA GLU A 804 96.72 -9.75 7.11
C GLU A 804 95.88 -9.42 5.89
N LYS A 805 95.00 -10.34 5.47
CA LYS A 805 94.07 -10.12 4.35
C LYS A 805 93.31 -8.80 4.55
N TRP A 806 92.76 -8.56 5.74
CA TRP A 806 92.09 -7.29 6.09
C TRP A 806 93.04 -6.08 6.19
N CYS A 807 94.20 -6.23 6.84
CA CYS A 807 95.19 -5.14 6.98
C CYS A 807 95.78 -4.69 5.63
N SER A 808 95.95 -5.62 4.68
CA SER A 808 96.48 -5.33 3.34
C SER A 808 95.58 -4.38 2.54
N VAL A 809 94.25 -4.48 2.74
CA VAL A 809 93.27 -3.57 2.10
C VAL A 809 93.40 -2.16 2.65
N SER A 810 93.58 -2.02 3.97
CA SER A 810 93.85 -0.72 4.59
C SER A 810 95.08 -0.06 4.00
N ILE A 811 96.16 -0.81 3.75
CA ILE A 811 97.40 -0.27 3.17
C ILE A 811 97.21 0.13 1.70
N LYS A 812 96.47 -0.66 0.92
CA LYS A 812 96.13 -0.32 -0.47
C LYS A 812 95.39 1.02 -0.55
N VAL A 813 94.44 1.28 0.36
CA VAL A 813 93.70 2.55 0.40
C VAL A 813 94.51 3.69 1.03
N LEU A 814 95.37 3.40 2.01
CA LEU A 814 96.27 4.37 2.63
C LEU A 814 97.19 5.05 1.61
N ASN A 815 97.62 4.31 0.58
CA ASN A 815 98.43 4.84 -0.51
C ASN A 815 97.64 5.78 -1.46
N LEU A 816 96.31 5.80 -1.38
CA LEU A 816 95.44 6.67 -2.15
C LEU A 816 95.14 8.01 -1.45
N LEU A 817 95.47 8.17 -0.16
CA LEU A 817 95.27 9.42 0.57
C LEU A 817 96.25 10.53 0.12
N PRO A 818 95.87 11.82 0.20
CA PRO A 818 96.78 12.94 0.02
C PRO A 818 97.93 12.88 1.06
N LYS A 819 99.09 13.48 0.74
CA LYS A 819 100.33 13.40 1.55
C LYS A 819 100.18 13.82 3.03
N CYS A 820 99.13 14.57 3.40
CA CYS A 820 99.00 15.21 4.71
C CYS A 820 98.63 14.28 5.90
N ASN A 821 98.35 12.99 5.69
CA ASN A 821 97.90 12.08 6.76
C ASN A 821 99.03 11.23 7.40
N TYR A 822 100.16 11.88 7.74
CA TYR A 822 101.39 11.22 8.23
C TYR A 822 101.21 10.40 9.52
N ILE A 823 100.31 10.82 10.43
CA ILE A 823 100.13 10.16 11.73
C ILE A 823 99.44 8.79 11.58
N LEU A 824 98.35 8.71 10.80
CA LEU A 824 97.67 7.44 10.53
C LEU A 824 98.59 6.52 9.73
N LYS A 825 99.28 7.07 8.72
CA LYS A 825 100.22 6.32 7.89
C LYS A 825 101.40 5.77 8.70
N GLY A 826 101.99 6.58 9.58
CA GLY A 826 103.08 6.16 10.46
C GLY A 826 102.67 5.08 11.46
N LYS A 827 101.48 5.18 12.05
CA LYS A 827 100.97 4.14 12.97
C LYS A 827 100.75 2.81 12.26
N ILE A 828 100.03 2.81 11.13
CA ILE A 828 99.73 1.58 10.38
C ILE A 828 101.00 0.91 9.84
N MET A 829 101.90 1.69 9.22
CA MET A 829 103.13 1.15 8.63
C MET A 829 104.15 0.65 9.67
N LYS A 830 104.07 1.11 10.93
CA LYS A 830 104.91 0.61 12.03
C LYS A 830 104.54 -0.83 12.45
N TYR A 831 103.25 -1.14 12.52
CA TYR A 831 102.77 -2.42 13.05
C TYR A 831 102.48 -3.48 11.97
N TYR A 832 102.39 -3.10 10.70
CA TYR A 832 102.13 -4.06 9.63
C TYR A 832 103.26 -5.10 9.42
N PRO A 833 104.56 -4.75 9.48
CA PRO A 833 105.63 -5.75 9.36
C PRO A 833 105.52 -6.86 10.40
N ASP A 834 105.14 -6.53 11.64
CA ASP A 834 104.93 -7.50 12.73
C ASP A 834 103.76 -8.46 12.48
N ILE A 835 102.77 -8.03 11.67
CA ILE A 835 101.64 -8.86 11.26
C ILE A 835 102.08 -9.85 10.18
N VAL A 836 102.87 -9.39 9.21
CA VAL A 836 103.38 -10.21 8.10
C VAL A 836 104.37 -11.27 8.60
N SER A 837 105.24 -10.92 9.56
CA SER A 837 106.27 -11.82 10.11
C SER A 837 105.71 -12.99 10.95
N LYS A 838 104.42 -12.99 11.30
CA LYS A 838 103.75 -14.10 12.02
C LYS A 838 102.98 -15.04 11.09
N ILE A 839 103.00 -14.79 9.78
CA ILE A 839 102.30 -15.57 8.75
C ILE A 839 103.26 -16.43 7.96
N GLU A 840 104.46 -15.89 7.75
CA GLU A 840 105.69 -16.62 7.43
C GLU A 840 106.04 -17.58 8.58
#